data_AF-A0A834CEF1-F1
#
_entry.id   AF-A0A834CEF1-F1
#
_cell.length_a   1.000
_cell.length_b   1.000
_cell.length_c   1.000
_cell.angle_alpha   90.00
_cell.angle_beta   90.00
_cell.angle_gamma   90.00
#
_symmetry.space_group_name_H-M   'P 1'
#
loop_
_entity.id
_entity.type
_entity.pdbx_description
1 polymer ?
#
loop_
_entity_poly.entity_id
_entity_poly.type
_entity_poly.pdbx_seq_one_letter_code
_entity_poly.pdbx_strand_id
1 'polypeptide(L)'
;MAALSADVLRWHVRIEELEEELETERAMRAKVEKQRADLSRELEDLSDRLEEAGGISASQMEVNKKREAELQRLRRDLEESCVQSEAVAASLRKRHGEVVAELSEQCEALQRTRAKLEKEKQNLRMEVDDLGASLESLQKAKMSSESHVKKLEEQLTEANRRGDDLQRTLTELNVAKSRLTADNSEASRQMEEAESKVSQLSRTKMLLQAQVEELKKQLEEELKSKQAVSGALSSLRQECEGLKEQLEEEQESKQEMQRLVSKLNNEVTHWRSKHEADVIQHADELEETRKKLAARLQEAEEAVEATQAKCSSLEKTKHRLQGEVEELCMDLDKANSCGQALDKKQRILEKQLGDWKQNCEELVVEVESCQKESRQHASELFKLKTTHEELLEQLEALRRENKAYQEEITDLTDQLSDGGKSVHELQKARKKIEMEKEELQASLEESEAALEAEETKVLRLQLELSQTRGELERRLQEKEEEIDTARKSHQRVLETLQASLDVEVKGRAEGLKLKKKLEADLAELELQADLLTKSNAELSKSQKKLQQQMKELQAQLEEEVRSHEVSREEQAALERRCAVLLSDGEGSRTALESSERARKVLEVELQEVSEKYSDLNNQLQSALSGRRKLEVDLQTLQQEHEELQAALRGSVEKAKKAGVELARVGEELRLEQEHALLLERAKKGLEGQIKDMSGRLEEAEQIALKGGKKIIQKLEGKVKDLELELDSEQKRHAETVKTLRKNERRLKELLFQSEEDQKNQQRMQELVERLQSKMKAYKRQVEEAEEQANMNLAKYRKTVHELDDAEERADIAESALTKIRTKNRSSFGKGHSSGYSTPFPGLVRSPSSVGSEGRGEKMLNDDGESVSSLIPAYLNSLKKLMIED
;
A
#
# COMPACT_ATOMS: atom_id res chain seq x y z
N MET A 1 120.24 -78.45 160.62
CA MET A 1 118.94 -77.74 160.55
C MET A 1 119.04 -76.32 159.96
N ALA A 2 120.12 -75.56 160.15
CA ALA A 2 120.20 -74.18 159.63
C ALA A 2 119.94 -74.01 158.10
N ALA A 3 120.34 -74.99 157.26
CA ALA A 3 120.19 -74.89 155.81
C ALA A 3 118.71 -74.82 155.32
N LEU A 4 117.83 -75.69 155.84
CA LEU A 4 116.43 -75.77 155.37
C LEU A 4 115.64 -74.45 155.55
N SER A 5 116.01 -73.61 156.52
CA SER A 5 115.31 -72.37 156.79
C SER A 5 115.59 -71.27 155.75
N ALA A 6 116.69 -71.36 155.00
CA ALA A 6 117.02 -70.40 153.95
C ALA A 6 116.25 -70.70 152.65
N ASP A 7 116.14 -71.97 152.28
CA ASP A 7 115.45 -72.38 151.06
C ASP A 7 113.94 -72.09 151.14
N VAL A 8 113.28 -72.33 152.28
CA VAL A 8 111.84 -72.05 152.45
C VAL A 8 111.52 -70.56 152.27
N LEU A 9 112.36 -69.66 152.78
CA LEU A 9 112.22 -68.21 152.57
C LEU A 9 112.40 -67.83 151.10
N ARG A 10 113.38 -68.44 150.42
CA ARG A 10 113.64 -68.21 148.99
C ARG A 10 112.48 -68.68 148.10
N TRP A 11 111.80 -69.75 148.47
CA TRP A 11 110.60 -70.21 147.76
C TRP A 11 109.37 -69.32 148.02
N HIS A 12 109.22 -68.73 149.21
CA HIS A 12 108.11 -67.78 149.47
C HIS A 12 108.25 -66.51 148.61
N VAL A 13 109.44 -65.88 148.60
CA VAL A 13 109.68 -64.70 147.75
C VAL A 13 109.43 -65.00 146.28
N ARG A 14 109.83 -66.18 145.77
CA ARG A 14 109.54 -66.54 144.37
C ARG A 14 108.06 -66.88 144.11
N ILE A 15 107.26 -67.19 145.12
CA ILE A 15 105.80 -67.30 144.99
C ILE A 15 105.18 -65.90 144.93
N GLU A 16 105.56 -64.99 145.82
CA GLU A 16 105.08 -63.59 145.79
C GLU A 16 105.42 -62.90 144.45
N GLU A 17 106.65 -63.06 143.94
CA GLU A 17 107.04 -62.60 142.60
C GLU A 17 106.15 -63.18 141.48
N LEU A 18 105.81 -64.48 141.55
CA LEU A 18 104.96 -65.14 140.56
C LEU A 18 103.48 -64.74 140.68
N GLU A 19 103.02 -64.36 141.88
CA GLU A 19 101.67 -63.85 142.11
C GLU A 19 101.53 -62.41 141.60
N GLU A 20 102.53 -61.54 141.78
CA GLU A 20 102.57 -60.21 141.11
C GLU A 20 102.69 -60.32 139.58
N GLU A 21 103.53 -61.22 139.06
CA GLU A 21 103.61 -61.54 137.62
C GLU A 21 102.23 -61.99 137.07
N LEU A 22 101.47 -62.79 137.84
CA LEU A 22 100.14 -63.27 137.45
C LEU A 22 99.03 -62.21 137.56
N GLU A 23 99.04 -61.36 138.59
CA GLU A 23 98.07 -60.26 138.71
C GLU A 23 98.31 -59.17 137.66
N THR A 24 99.56 -58.88 137.32
CA THR A 24 99.88 -57.98 136.20
C THR A 24 99.48 -58.58 134.85
N GLU A 25 99.68 -59.89 134.60
CA GLU A 25 99.16 -60.55 133.40
C GLU A 25 97.62 -60.49 133.32
N ARG A 26 96.92 -60.73 134.43
CA ARG A 26 95.45 -60.61 134.52
C ARG A 26 94.96 -59.19 134.24
N ALA A 27 95.60 -58.18 134.82
CA ALA A 27 95.27 -56.76 134.57
C ALA A 27 95.52 -56.36 133.11
N MET A 28 96.55 -56.92 132.46
CA MET A 28 96.83 -56.70 131.04
C MET A 28 95.83 -57.44 130.14
N ARG A 29 95.43 -58.69 130.46
CA ARG A 29 94.33 -59.38 129.76
C ARG A 29 93.03 -58.57 129.83
N ALA A 30 92.63 -58.13 131.01
CA ALA A 30 91.40 -57.34 131.19
C ALA A 30 91.40 -56.04 130.36
N LYS A 31 92.56 -55.37 130.23
CA LYS A 31 92.72 -54.21 129.32
C LYS A 31 92.56 -54.59 127.85
N VAL A 32 93.21 -55.68 127.41
CA VAL A 32 93.14 -56.15 126.01
C VAL A 32 91.73 -56.65 125.66
N GLU A 33 91.06 -57.36 126.56
CA GLU A 33 89.67 -57.80 126.38
C GLU A 33 88.71 -56.62 126.33
N LYS A 34 88.89 -55.59 127.17
CA LYS A 34 88.13 -54.35 127.06
C LYS A 34 88.40 -53.65 125.72
N GLN A 35 89.66 -53.44 125.33
CA GLN A 35 90.00 -52.81 124.05
C GLN A 35 89.42 -53.59 122.86
N ARG A 36 89.39 -54.92 122.94
CA ARG A 36 88.77 -55.78 121.92
C ARG A 36 87.25 -55.62 121.88
N ALA A 37 86.59 -55.51 123.03
CA ALA A 37 85.15 -55.26 123.11
C ALA A 37 84.78 -53.85 122.59
N ASP A 38 85.55 -52.83 122.97
CA ASP A 38 85.40 -51.46 122.50
C ASP A 38 85.58 -51.40 120.95
N LEU A 39 86.64 -52.03 120.41
CA LEU A 39 86.88 -52.12 118.96
C LEU A 39 85.82 -52.96 118.21
N SER A 40 85.31 -54.04 118.80
CA SER A 40 84.20 -54.80 118.21
C SER A 40 82.95 -53.95 118.10
N ARG A 41 82.67 -53.11 119.11
CA ARG A 41 81.54 -52.17 119.09
C ARG A 41 81.73 -51.06 118.07
N GLU A 42 82.95 -50.52 117.92
CA GLU A 42 83.27 -49.55 116.86
C GLU A 42 83.08 -50.16 115.46
N LEU A 43 83.36 -51.45 115.27
CA LEU A 43 83.10 -52.16 114.01
C LEU A 43 81.60 -52.41 113.75
N GLU A 44 80.81 -52.67 114.79
CA GLU A 44 79.33 -52.74 114.69
C GLU A 44 78.76 -51.36 114.33
N ASP A 45 79.08 -50.31 115.09
CA ASP A 45 78.71 -48.90 114.82
C ASP A 45 79.09 -48.42 113.40
N LEU A 46 80.22 -48.90 112.85
CA LEU A 46 80.65 -48.59 111.48
C LEU A 46 79.93 -49.44 110.43
N SER A 47 79.52 -50.66 110.76
CA SER A 47 78.76 -51.54 109.86
C SER A 47 77.32 -51.04 109.69
N ASP A 48 76.66 -50.70 110.80
CA ASP A 48 75.31 -50.11 110.79
C ASP A 48 75.26 -48.83 109.94
N ARG A 49 76.25 -47.93 110.12
CA ARG A 49 76.38 -46.70 109.30
C ARG A 49 76.64 -46.99 107.83
N LEU A 50 77.32 -48.09 107.50
CA LEU A 50 77.56 -48.51 106.11
C LEU A 50 76.28 -49.06 105.48
N GLU A 51 75.46 -49.80 106.23
CA GLU A 51 74.16 -50.28 105.76
C GLU A 51 73.14 -49.13 105.63
N GLU A 52 73.09 -48.18 106.57
CA GLU A 52 72.28 -46.95 106.45
C GLU A 52 72.68 -46.13 105.21
N ALA A 53 73.98 -45.88 105.01
CA ALA A 53 74.48 -45.19 103.83
C ALA A 53 74.18 -45.96 102.52
N GLY A 54 74.22 -47.30 102.57
CA GLY A 54 73.81 -48.19 101.48
C GLY A 54 72.32 -48.05 101.14
N GLY A 55 71.44 -48.04 102.14
CA GLY A 55 69.99 -47.85 101.98
C GLY A 55 69.62 -46.46 101.45
N ILE A 56 70.30 -45.41 101.92
CA ILE A 56 70.15 -44.04 101.40
C ILE A 56 70.61 -43.99 99.93
N SER A 57 71.73 -44.63 99.59
CA SER A 57 72.23 -44.70 98.21
C SER A 57 71.28 -45.48 97.28
N ALA A 58 70.75 -46.62 97.74
CA ALA A 58 69.80 -47.44 96.98
C ALA A 58 68.47 -46.72 96.71
N SER A 59 67.90 -46.07 97.74
CA SER A 59 66.66 -45.29 97.59
C SER A 59 66.86 -44.06 96.70
N GLN A 60 68.00 -43.36 96.80
CA GLN A 60 68.34 -42.27 95.88
C GLN A 60 68.52 -42.76 94.43
N MET A 61 69.10 -43.95 94.22
CA MET A 61 69.20 -44.57 92.89
C MET A 61 67.81 -44.94 92.34
N GLU A 62 66.87 -45.43 93.15
CA GLU A 62 65.49 -45.66 92.70
C GLU A 62 64.78 -44.36 92.32
N VAL A 63 64.93 -43.30 93.11
CA VAL A 63 64.35 -41.98 92.81
C VAL A 63 64.94 -41.43 91.51
N ASN A 64 66.23 -41.60 91.27
CA ASN A 64 66.86 -41.21 90.00
C ASN A 64 66.33 -42.04 88.82
N LYS A 65 66.22 -43.38 88.96
CA LYS A 65 65.62 -44.23 87.91
C LYS A 65 64.17 -43.87 87.58
N LYS A 66 63.37 -43.53 88.60
CA LYS A 66 61.97 -43.07 88.41
C LYS A 66 61.95 -41.73 87.65
N ARG A 67 62.78 -40.76 88.04
CA ARG A 67 62.95 -39.48 87.33
C ARG A 67 63.45 -39.66 85.90
N GLU A 68 64.39 -40.57 85.64
CA GLU A 68 64.88 -40.88 84.29
C GLU A 68 63.79 -41.50 83.42
N ALA A 69 62.99 -42.42 83.97
CA ALA A 69 61.84 -43.00 83.26
C ALA A 69 60.75 -41.95 82.97
N GLU A 70 60.42 -41.08 83.94
CA GLU A 70 59.50 -39.96 83.77
C GLU A 70 60.00 -38.95 82.73
N LEU A 71 61.29 -38.57 82.77
CA LEU A 71 61.90 -37.69 81.77
C LEU A 71 61.91 -38.32 80.37
N GLN A 72 62.15 -39.63 80.25
CA GLN A 72 62.02 -40.33 78.98
C GLN A 72 60.56 -40.39 78.49
N ARG A 73 59.57 -40.54 79.39
CA ARG A 73 58.17 -40.53 79.01
C ARG A 73 57.75 -39.13 78.55
N LEU A 74 58.02 -38.10 79.34
CA LEU A 74 57.71 -36.70 79.01
C LEU A 74 58.39 -36.23 77.71
N ARG A 75 59.57 -36.77 77.35
CA ARG A 75 60.17 -36.54 76.02
C ARG A 75 59.38 -37.18 74.90
N ARG A 76 58.94 -38.44 75.03
CA ARG A 76 58.07 -39.08 74.02
C ARG A 76 56.71 -38.40 73.93
N ASP A 77 56.07 -38.12 75.06
CA ASP A 77 54.80 -37.39 75.15
C ASP A 77 54.91 -36.00 74.46
N LEU A 78 56.07 -35.33 74.56
CA LEU A 78 56.36 -34.06 73.88
C LEU A 78 56.67 -34.24 72.38
N GLU A 79 57.50 -35.22 72.00
CA GLU A 79 57.85 -35.54 70.61
C GLU A 79 56.60 -35.94 69.81
N GLU A 80 55.73 -36.77 70.37
CA GLU A 80 54.44 -37.16 69.78
C GLU A 80 53.50 -35.95 69.65
N SER A 81 53.43 -35.07 70.66
CA SER A 81 52.65 -33.83 70.61
C SER A 81 53.17 -32.86 69.53
N CYS A 82 54.49 -32.71 69.41
CA CYS A 82 55.11 -31.94 68.34
C CYS A 82 54.75 -32.51 66.96
N VAL A 83 54.96 -33.81 66.72
CA VAL A 83 54.64 -34.48 65.44
C VAL A 83 53.14 -34.36 65.10
N GLN A 84 52.24 -34.49 66.08
CA GLN A 84 50.81 -34.27 65.88
C GLN A 84 50.51 -32.81 65.49
N SER A 85 51.12 -31.84 66.18
CA SER A 85 50.95 -30.42 65.86
C SER A 85 51.48 -30.05 64.46
N GLU A 86 52.60 -30.65 64.04
CA GLU A 86 53.18 -30.47 62.71
C GLU A 86 52.33 -31.13 61.63
N ALA A 87 51.79 -32.32 61.87
CA ALA A 87 50.88 -33.00 60.96
C ALA A 87 49.57 -32.21 60.77
N VAL A 88 48.99 -31.68 61.86
CA VAL A 88 47.83 -30.78 61.80
C VAL A 88 48.18 -29.51 61.02
N ALA A 89 49.29 -28.84 61.33
CA ALA A 89 49.72 -27.65 60.61
C ALA A 89 50.00 -27.90 59.12
N ALA A 90 50.58 -29.05 58.75
CA ALA A 90 50.77 -29.47 57.36
C ALA A 90 49.43 -29.71 56.65
N SER A 91 48.47 -30.36 57.32
CA SER A 91 47.12 -30.59 56.76
C SER A 91 46.35 -29.29 56.53
N LEU A 92 46.49 -28.30 57.44
CA LEU A 92 45.88 -26.99 57.31
C LEU A 92 46.54 -26.15 56.21
N ARG A 93 47.89 -26.16 56.12
CA ARG A 93 48.60 -25.51 55.01
C ARG A 93 48.21 -26.11 53.66
N LYS A 94 48.09 -27.44 53.58
CA LYS A 94 47.64 -28.13 52.37
C LYS A 94 46.22 -27.70 51.97
N ARG A 95 45.24 -27.82 52.88
CA ARG A 95 43.86 -27.38 52.62
C ARG A 95 43.75 -25.90 52.26
N HIS A 96 44.53 -25.04 52.90
CA HIS A 96 44.57 -23.62 52.57
C HIS A 96 45.14 -23.39 51.15
N GLY A 97 46.19 -24.11 50.77
CA GLY A 97 46.72 -24.10 49.40
C GLY A 97 45.72 -24.62 48.36
N GLU A 98 44.99 -25.69 48.66
CA GLU A 98 43.93 -26.25 47.81
C GLU A 98 42.79 -25.22 47.61
N VAL A 99 42.27 -24.63 48.68
CA VAL A 99 41.22 -23.59 48.61
C VAL A 99 41.71 -22.32 47.91
N VAL A 100 42.96 -21.89 48.11
CA VAL A 100 43.54 -20.73 47.41
C VAL A 100 43.73 -21.03 45.92
N ALA A 101 44.06 -22.26 45.54
CA ALA A 101 44.11 -22.67 44.14
C ALA A 101 42.71 -22.68 43.50
N GLU A 102 41.71 -23.30 44.13
CA GLU A 102 40.32 -23.30 43.67
C GLU A 102 39.76 -21.88 43.50
N LEU A 103 39.99 -20.99 44.47
CA LEU A 103 39.58 -19.58 44.38
C LEU A 103 40.33 -18.82 43.27
N SER A 104 41.60 -19.16 43.01
CA SER A 104 42.37 -18.57 41.90
C SER A 104 41.85 -19.04 40.55
N GLU A 105 41.55 -20.33 40.38
CA GLU A 105 40.95 -20.88 39.17
C GLU A 105 39.54 -20.31 38.92
N GLN A 106 38.74 -20.12 39.97
CA GLN A 106 37.45 -19.43 39.88
C GLN A 106 37.61 -17.96 39.47
N CYS A 107 38.58 -17.24 40.05
CA CYS A 107 38.90 -15.87 39.64
C CYS A 107 39.32 -15.78 38.17
N GLU A 108 40.18 -16.69 37.70
CA GLU A 108 40.57 -16.76 36.29
C GLU A 108 39.38 -17.12 35.38
N ALA A 109 38.53 -18.07 35.77
CA ALA A 109 37.33 -18.42 35.02
C ALA A 109 36.38 -17.21 34.88
N LEU A 110 36.18 -16.46 35.97
CA LEU A 110 35.39 -15.22 35.99
C LEU A 110 36.01 -14.09 35.17
N GLN A 111 37.34 -13.96 35.13
CA GLN A 111 38.03 -13.03 34.22
C GLN A 111 37.84 -13.43 32.76
N ARG A 112 37.94 -14.73 32.44
CA ARG A 112 37.74 -15.26 31.07
C ARG A 112 36.29 -15.09 30.60
N THR A 113 35.28 -15.29 31.46
CA THR A 113 33.87 -15.02 31.10
C THR A 113 33.59 -13.52 30.99
N ARG A 114 34.12 -12.69 31.90
CA ARG A 114 34.04 -11.23 31.79
C ARG A 114 34.62 -10.73 30.46
N ALA A 115 35.80 -11.20 30.07
CA ALA A 115 36.44 -10.78 28.81
C ALA A 115 35.63 -11.20 27.56
N LYS A 116 34.94 -12.35 27.60
CA LYS A 116 33.98 -12.74 26.55
C LYS A 116 32.77 -11.80 26.52
N LEU A 117 32.14 -11.55 27.67
CA LEU A 117 30.99 -10.65 27.78
C LEU A 117 31.30 -9.20 27.41
N GLU A 118 32.51 -8.71 27.70
CA GLU A 118 32.99 -7.39 27.28
C GLU A 118 33.18 -7.32 25.75
N LYS A 119 33.66 -8.41 25.12
CA LYS A 119 33.75 -8.52 23.66
C LYS A 119 32.38 -8.64 22.99
N GLU A 120 31.49 -9.47 23.52
CA GLU A 120 30.11 -9.63 23.03
C GLU A 120 29.34 -8.31 23.14
N LYS A 121 29.48 -7.58 24.25
CA LYS A 121 28.98 -6.22 24.43
C LYS A 121 29.57 -5.21 23.44
N GLN A 122 30.81 -5.39 23.00
CA GLN A 122 31.43 -4.54 21.99
C GLN A 122 30.93 -4.87 20.57
N ASN A 123 30.77 -6.15 20.24
CA ASN A 123 30.12 -6.58 18.99
C ASN A 123 28.68 -6.03 18.89
N LEU A 124 27.86 -6.23 19.93
CA LEU A 124 26.48 -5.74 19.99
C LEU A 124 26.38 -4.21 19.89
N ARG A 125 27.42 -3.47 20.33
CA ARG A 125 27.50 -2.02 20.10
C ARG A 125 27.75 -1.68 18.63
N MET A 126 28.70 -2.37 17.99
CA MET A 126 28.96 -2.19 16.56
C MET A 126 27.72 -2.55 15.73
N GLU A 127 27.01 -3.63 16.06
CA GLU A 127 25.74 -3.99 15.41
C GLU A 127 24.66 -2.92 15.59
N VAL A 128 24.55 -2.29 16.76
CA VAL A 128 23.64 -1.16 17.01
C VAL A 128 24.06 0.09 16.22
N ASP A 129 25.36 0.40 16.15
CA ASP A 129 25.89 1.54 15.40
C ASP A 129 25.68 1.35 13.88
N ASP A 130 25.93 0.14 13.35
CA ASP A 130 25.69 -0.24 11.95
C ASP A 130 24.20 -0.22 11.58
N LEU A 131 23.32 -0.72 12.48
CA LEU A 131 21.87 -0.61 12.31
C LEU A 131 21.40 0.85 12.37
N GLY A 132 22.02 1.69 13.19
CA GLY A 132 21.79 3.14 13.23
C GLY A 132 22.17 3.82 11.91
N ALA A 133 23.35 3.52 11.37
CA ALA A 133 23.79 4.02 10.07
C ALA A 133 22.88 3.54 8.92
N SER A 134 22.44 2.28 8.97
CA SER A 134 21.46 1.72 8.03
C SER A 134 20.12 2.46 8.10
N LEU A 135 19.59 2.70 9.31
CA LEU A 135 18.36 3.44 9.55
C LEU A 135 18.46 4.89 9.05
N GLU A 136 19.58 5.57 9.28
CA GLU A 136 19.84 6.90 8.70
C GLU A 136 19.85 6.88 7.17
N SER A 137 20.42 5.84 6.55
CA SER A 137 20.44 5.69 5.09
C SER A 137 19.04 5.49 4.52
N LEU A 138 18.22 4.66 5.17
CA LEU A 138 16.82 4.41 4.83
C LEU A 138 15.96 5.67 5.04
N GLN A 139 16.23 6.45 6.09
CA GLN A 139 15.52 7.70 6.35
C GLN A 139 15.88 8.78 5.30
N LYS A 140 17.15 8.86 4.87
CA LYS A 140 17.57 9.73 3.75
C LYS A 140 16.95 9.28 2.42
N ALA A 141 16.89 7.98 2.15
CA ALA A 141 16.21 7.42 0.97
C ALA A 141 14.70 7.66 0.99
N LYS A 142 14.04 7.52 2.15
CA LYS A 142 12.63 7.86 2.33
C LYS A 142 12.36 9.34 2.03
N MET A 143 13.16 10.25 2.60
CA MET A 143 13.02 11.69 2.34
C MET A 143 13.22 12.04 0.85
N SER A 144 14.15 11.38 0.14
CA SER A 144 14.36 11.59 -1.29
C SER A 144 13.24 11.00 -2.16
N SER A 145 12.61 9.91 -1.72
CA SER A 145 11.42 9.33 -2.33
C SER A 145 10.17 10.21 -2.11
N GLU A 146 9.94 10.70 -0.89
CA GLU A 146 8.87 11.66 -0.60
C GLU A 146 9.02 12.96 -1.39
N SER A 147 10.27 13.41 -1.63
CA SER A 147 10.53 14.53 -2.54
C SER A 147 10.24 14.22 -4.01
N HIS A 148 10.40 12.98 -4.46
CA HIS A 148 9.99 12.57 -5.81
C HIS A 148 8.47 12.44 -5.95
N VAL A 149 7.80 11.85 -4.96
CA VAL A 149 6.33 11.76 -4.93
C VAL A 149 5.71 13.16 -5.03
N LYS A 150 6.17 14.13 -4.24
CA LYS A 150 5.70 15.52 -4.33
C LYS A 150 5.91 16.16 -5.70
N LYS A 151 7.04 15.91 -6.36
CA LYS A 151 7.28 16.39 -7.73
C LYS A 151 6.36 15.73 -8.75
N LEU A 152 5.99 14.47 -8.55
CA LEU A 152 5.03 13.76 -9.40
C LEU A 152 3.59 14.24 -9.13
N GLU A 153 3.25 14.59 -7.89
CA GLU A 153 1.98 15.26 -7.53
C GLU A 153 1.88 16.67 -8.13
N GLU A 154 2.97 17.45 -8.10
CA GLU A 154 3.09 18.75 -8.77
C GLU A 154 2.93 18.61 -10.30
N GLN A 155 3.61 17.63 -10.92
CA GLN A 155 3.47 17.35 -12.36
C GLN A 155 2.06 16.85 -12.73
N LEU A 156 1.43 16.01 -11.89
CA LEU A 156 0.07 15.53 -12.10
C LEU A 156 -0.96 16.65 -11.96
N THR A 157 -0.80 17.53 -10.96
CA THR A 157 -1.69 18.68 -10.80
C THR A 157 -1.50 19.73 -11.90
N GLU A 158 -0.29 19.94 -12.42
CA GLU A 158 -0.09 20.78 -13.61
C GLU A 158 -0.65 20.12 -14.88
N ALA A 159 -0.47 18.81 -15.06
CA ALA A 159 -1.07 18.06 -16.17
C ALA A 159 -2.61 18.14 -16.15
N ASN A 160 -3.23 18.03 -14.96
CA ASN A 160 -4.67 18.21 -14.78
C ASN A 160 -5.12 19.65 -15.10
N ARG A 161 -4.36 20.68 -14.70
CA ARG A 161 -4.66 22.08 -15.09
C ARG A 161 -4.58 22.28 -16.61
N ARG A 162 -3.55 21.72 -17.26
CA ARG A 162 -3.43 21.73 -18.73
C ARG A 162 -4.59 20.95 -19.38
N GLY A 163 -5.05 19.87 -18.75
CA GLY A 163 -6.24 19.13 -19.14
C GLY A 163 -7.51 19.98 -19.08
N ASP A 164 -7.74 20.66 -17.96
CA ASP A 164 -8.85 21.61 -17.78
C ASP A 164 -8.82 22.76 -18.82
N ASP A 165 -7.64 23.32 -19.10
CA ASP A 165 -7.49 24.43 -20.06
C ASP A 165 -7.63 23.96 -21.52
N LEU A 166 -7.22 22.73 -21.83
CA LEU A 166 -7.56 22.06 -23.09
C LEU A 166 -9.07 21.76 -23.18
N GLN A 167 -9.71 21.35 -22.09
CA GLN A 167 -11.16 21.13 -22.02
C GLN A 167 -11.91 22.45 -22.28
N ARG A 168 -11.48 23.56 -21.64
CA ARG A 168 -12.01 24.92 -21.86
C ARG A 168 -11.88 25.34 -23.32
N THR A 169 -10.67 25.35 -23.86
CA THR A 169 -10.43 25.74 -25.26
C THR A 169 -11.15 24.82 -26.27
N LEU A 170 -11.33 23.53 -25.99
CA LEU A 170 -12.14 22.63 -26.81
C LEU A 170 -13.64 22.97 -26.74
N THR A 171 -14.17 23.37 -25.58
CA THR A 171 -15.55 23.89 -25.50
C THR A 171 -15.72 25.24 -26.22
N GLU A 172 -14.74 26.15 -26.12
CA GLU A 172 -14.74 27.43 -26.85
C GLU A 172 -14.68 27.20 -28.37
N LEU A 173 -13.82 26.29 -28.84
CA LEU A 173 -13.74 25.88 -30.24
C LEU A 173 -15.03 25.22 -30.74
N ASN A 174 -15.72 24.43 -29.91
CA ASN A 174 -17.04 23.90 -30.26
C ASN A 174 -18.12 24.99 -30.35
N VAL A 175 -18.08 26.03 -29.50
CA VAL A 175 -18.97 27.20 -29.59
C VAL A 175 -18.64 28.08 -30.80
N ALA A 176 -17.37 28.24 -31.14
CA ALA A 176 -16.94 28.91 -32.37
C ALA A 176 -17.37 28.12 -33.61
N LYS A 177 -17.20 26.79 -33.60
CA LYS A 177 -17.65 25.90 -34.68
C LYS A 177 -19.16 25.92 -34.86
N SER A 178 -19.96 25.90 -33.79
CA SER A 178 -21.43 25.95 -33.92
C SER A 178 -21.92 27.30 -34.42
N ARG A 179 -21.29 28.42 -34.02
CA ARG A 179 -21.50 29.73 -34.65
C ARG A 179 -21.16 29.73 -36.14
N LEU A 180 -19.95 29.32 -36.51
CA LEU A 180 -19.54 29.25 -37.92
C LEU A 180 -20.43 28.32 -38.76
N THR A 181 -20.99 27.26 -38.16
CA THR A 181 -21.95 26.37 -38.84
C THR A 181 -23.30 27.09 -39.06
N ALA A 182 -23.77 27.86 -38.08
CA ALA A 182 -24.97 28.68 -38.22
C ALA A 182 -24.77 29.82 -39.24
N ASP A 183 -23.66 30.56 -39.14
CA ASP A 183 -23.28 31.62 -40.07
C ASP A 183 -23.16 31.09 -41.51
N ASN A 184 -22.58 29.90 -41.70
CA ASN A 184 -22.51 29.24 -43.00
C ASN A 184 -23.89 28.80 -43.51
N SER A 185 -24.79 28.32 -42.64
CA SER A 185 -26.16 27.98 -43.03
C SER A 185 -26.98 29.21 -43.43
N GLU A 186 -26.78 30.35 -42.75
CA GLU A 186 -27.41 31.63 -43.10
C GLU A 186 -26.82 32.19 -44.41
N ALA A 187 -25.52 32.02 -44.65
CA ALA A 187 -24.88 32.36 -45.92
C ALA A 187 -25.40 31.49 -47.09
N SER A 188 -25.55 30.17 -46.90
CA SER A 188 -26.19 29.28 -47.89
C SER A 188 -27.64 29.71 -48.15
N ARG A 189 -28.41 30.03 -47.11
CA ARG A 189 -29.79 30.52 -47.24
C ARG A 189 -29.87 31.83 -48.03
N GLN A 190 -28.92 32.74 -47.83
CA GLN A 190 -28.80 33.99 -48.60
C GLN A 190 -28.35 33.75 -50.05
N MET A 191 -27.50 32.75 -50.30
CA MET A 191 -27.11 32.30 -51.64
C MET A 191 -28.30 31.70 -52.40
N GLU A 192 -29.06 30.78 -51.80
CA GLU A 192 -30.30 30.22 -52.37
C GLU A 192 -31.33 31.32 -52.66
N GLU A 193 -31.51 32.26 -51.74
CA GLU A 193 -32.35 33.45 -51.97
C GLU A 193 -31.86 34.26 -53.19
N ALA A 194 -30.55 34.48 -53.32
CA ALA A 194 -29.96 35.21 -54.44
C ALA A 194 -30.09 34.43 -55.77
N GLU A 195 -29.86 33.13 -55.78
CA GLU A 195 -30.03 32.26 -56.95
C GLU A 195 -31.50 32.16 -57.38
N SER A 196 -32.45 32.19 -56.45
CA SER A 196 -33.88 32.29 -56.76
C SER A 196 -34.22 33.62 -57.44
N LYS A 197 -33.63 34.74 -56.98
CA LYS A 197 -33.79 36.08 -57.56
C LYS A 197 -33.13 36.16 -58.95
N VAL A 198 -31.93 35.61 -59.12
CA VAL A 198 -31.25 35.47 -60.43
C VAL A 198 -32.07 34.59 -61.37
N SER A 199 -32.67 33.50 -60.88
CA SER A 199 -33.54 32.61 -61.67
C SER A 199 -34.82 33.32 -62.12
N GLN A 200 -35.45 34.13 -61.26
CA GLN A 200 -36.59 34.98 -61.64
C GLN A 200 -36.18 36.03 -62.68
N LEU A 201 -35.06 36.75 -62.46
CA LEU A 201 -34.54 37.75 -63.39
C LEU A 201 -34.11 37.15 -64.74
N SER A 202 -33.62 35.92 -64.76
CA SER A 202 -33.30 35.18 -65.99
C SER A 202 -34.57 34.81 -66.77
N ARG A 203 -35.64 34.38 -66.07
CA ARG A 203 -36.95 34.12 -66.69
C ARG A 203 -37.59 35.40 -67.24
N THR A 204 -37.58 36.51 -66.51
CA THR A 204 -38.13 37.78 -67.03
C THR A 204 -37.27 38.35 -68.16
N LYS A 205 -35.93 38.21 -68.11
CA LYS A 205 -35.04 38.53 -69.22
C LYS A 205 -35.37 37.73 -70.48
N MET A 206 -35.58 36.41 -70.37
CA MET A 206 -36.00 35.58 -71.50
C MET A 206 -37.36 35.98 -72.06
N LEU A 207 -38.33 36.30 -71.18
CA LEU A 207 -39.65 36.79 -71.60
C LEU A 207 -39.56 38.11 -72.37
N LEU A 208 -38.73 39.05 -71.90
CA LEU A 208 -38.47 40.34 -72.55
C LEU A 208 -37.67 40.16 -73.86
N GLN A 209 -36.72 39.24 -73.93
CA GLN A 209 -36.04 38.91 -75.19
C GLN A 209 -37.02 38.33 -76.23
N ALA A 210 -37.90 37.41 -75.83
CA ALA A 210 -38.93 36.89 -76.72
C ALA A 210 -39.86 38.00 -77.22
N GLN A 211 -40.28 38.93 -76.35
CA GLN A 211 -41.06 40.11 -76.77
C GLN A 211 -40.29 41.04 -77.72
N VAL A 212 -38.98 41.22 -77.52
CA VAL A 212 -38.13 42.02 -78.43
C VAL A 212 -37.93 41.33 -79.78
N GLU A 213 -37.83 40.00 -79.81
CA GLU A 213 -37.72 39.23 -81.06
C GLU A 213 -39.06 39.18 -81.82
N GLU A 214 -40.18 39.04 -81.11
CA GLU A 214 -41.54 39.16 -81.67
C GLU A 214 -41.77 40.56 -82.27
N LEU A 215 -41.42 41.64 -81.55
CA LEU A 215 -41.52 43.02 -82.05
C LEU A 215 -40.57 43.29 -83.23
N LYS A 216 -39.37 42.70 -83.26
CA LYS A 216 -38.48 42.77 -84.43
C LYS A 216 -39.08 42.06 -85.63
N LYS A 217 -39.65 40.88 -85.43
CA LYS A 217 -40.28 40.09 -86.50
C LYS A 217 -41.48 40.84 -87.09
N GLN A 218 -42.32 41.44 -86.24
CA GLN A 218 -43.43 42.31 -86.67
C GLN A 218 -42.90 43.55 -87.41
N LEU A 219 -41.80 44.17 -86.98
CA LEU A 219 -41.16 45.28 -87.69
C LEU A 219 -40.56 44.86 -89.05
N GLU A 220 -40.01 43.66 -89.16
CA GLU A 220 -39.55 43.10 -90.43
C GLU A 220 -40.70 42.74 -91.38
N GLU A 221 -41.80 42.22 -90.86
CA GLU A 221 -43.03 41.95 -91.60
C GLU A 221 -43.66 43.26 -92.09
N GLU A 222 -43.65 44.33 -91.30
CA GLU A 222 -44.08 45.67 -91.74
C GLU A 222 -43.09 46.37 -92.68
N LEU A 223 -41.78 46.06 -92.60
CA LEU A 223 -40.83 46.52 -93.62
C LEU A 223 -41.04 45.78 -94.95
N LYS A 224 -41.38 44.49 -94.92
CA LYS A 224 -41.74 43.69 -96.10
C LYS A 224 -43.09 44.14 -96.67
N SER A 225 -44.11 44.39 -95.84
CA SER A 225 -45.42 44.93 -96.25
C SER A 225 -45.23 46.28 -96.96
N LYS A 226 -44.46 47.19 -96.36
CA LYS A 226 -44.15 48.52 -96.90
C LYS A 226 -43.34 48.46 -98.19
N GLN A 227 -42.40 47.51 -98.33
CA GLN A 227 -41.68 47.30 -99.59
C GLN A 227 -42.59 46.74 -100.69
N ALA A 228 -43.46 45.77 -100.38
CA ALA A 228 -44.43 45.24 -101.33
C ALA A 228 -45.43 46.32 -101.79
N VAL A 229 -45.97 47.12 -100.86
CA VAL A 229 -46.84 48.27 -101.17
C VAL A 229 -46.10 49.34 -101.97
N SER A 230 -44.82 49.61 -101.67
CA SER A 230 -44.00 50.55 -102.47
C SER A 230 -43.72 50.02 -103.89
N GLY A 231 -43.60 48.70 -104.07
CA GLY A 231 -43.49 48.06 -105.38
C GLY A 231 -44.78 48.17 -106.18
N ALA A 232 -45.91 47.83 -105.57
CA ALA A 232 -47.24 47.97 -106.17
C ALA A 232 -47.58 49.44 -106.51
N LEU A 233 -47.19 50.40 -105.65
CA LEU A 233 -47.33 51.83 -105.94
C LEU A 233 -46.44 52.29 -107.11
N SER A 234 -45.36 51.57 -107.40
CA SER A 234 -44.50 51.84 -108.56
C SER A 234 -45.11 51.27 -109.85
N SER A 235 -45.62 50.03 -109.84
CA SER A 235 -46.28 49.45 -111.03
C SER A 235 -47.57 50.20 -111.36
N LEU A 236 -48.42 50.49 -110.36
CA LEU A 236 -49.65 51.26 -110.56
C LEU A 236 -49.38 52.69 -111.07
N ARG A 237 -48.24 53.31 -110.74
CA ARG A 237 -47.83 54.59 -111.35
C ARG A 237 -47.46 54.44 -112.82
N GLN A 238 -46.72 53.39 -113.16
CA GLN A 238 -46.33 53.10 -114.55
C GLN A 238 -47.55 52.73 -115.41
N GLU A 239 -48.52 52.01 -114.85
CA GLU A 239 -49.84 51.74 -115.46
C GLU A 239 -50.68 53.03 -115.60
N CYS A 240 -50.62 53.95 -114.64
CA CYS A 240 -51.26 55.27 -114.71
C CYS A 240 -50.58 56.27 -115.69
N GLU A 241 -49.38 55.95 -116.19
CA GLU A 241 -48.71 56.71 -117.25
C GLU A 241 -49.09 56.12 -118.63
N GLY A 242 -48.99 54.81 -118.81
CA GLY A 242 -49.42 54.16 -120.06
C GLY A 242 -50.92 54.34 -120.39
N LEU A 243 -51.79 54.41 -119.37
CA LEU A 243 -53.22 54.73 -119.56
C LEU A 243 -53.51 56.21 -119.86
N LYS A 244 -52.51 57.10 -119.84
CA LYS A 244 -52.64 58.47 -120.36
C LYS A 244 -52.23 58.57 -121.81
N GLU A 245 -51.13 57.91 -122.19
CA GLU A 245 -50.67 57.87 -123.59
C GLU A 245 -51.77 57.29 -124.50
N GLN A 246 -52.42 56.19 -124.07
CA GLN A 246 -53.57 55.60 -124.78
C GLN A 246 -54.84 56.47 -124.80
N LEU A 247 -54.96 57.49 -123.92
CA LEU A 247 -56.07 58.44 -123.93
C LEU A 247 -55.80 59.63 -124.85
N GLU A 248 -54.53 59.99 -125.07
CA GLU A 248 -54.14 61.09 -125.95
C GLU A 248 -54.17 60.66 -127.43
N GLU A 249 -53.75 59.44 -127.78
CA GLU A 249 -53.84 58.92 -129.17
C GLU A 249 -55.30 58.85 -129.69
N GLU A 250 -56.26 58.42 -128.87
CA GLU A 250 -57.70 58.41 -129.22
C GLU A 250 -58.34 59.81 -129.26
N GLN A 251 -57.68 60.83 -128.68
CA GLN A 251 -58.15 62.22 -128.71
C GLN A 251 -57.80 62.92 -130.04
N GLU A 252 -56.73 62.47 -130.72
CA GLU A 252 -56.31 63.02 -132.03
C GLU A 252 -57.02 62.36 -133.22
N SER A 253 -57.19 61.02 -133.21
CA SER A 253 -57.86 60.26 -134.28
C SER A 253 -59.24 60.83 -134.65
N LYS A 254 -59.94 61.31 -133.61
CA LYS A 254 -61.29 61.88 -133.63
C LYS A 254 -61.38 63.26 -134.30
N GLN A 255 -60.32 64.05 -134.28
CA GLN A 255 -60.33 65.43 -134.80
C GLN A 255 -60.08 65.48 -136.31
N GLU A 256 -59.24 64.61 -136.86
CA GLU A 256 -58.98 64.54 -138.31
C GLU A 256 -60.26 64.15 -139.09
N MET A 257 -61.01 63.16 -138.59
CA MET A 257 -62.29 62.74 -139.18
C MET A 257 -63.37 63.84 -139.17
N GLN A 258 -63.29 64.79 -138.26
CA GLN A 258 -64.22 65.93 -138.21
C GLN A 258 -63.93 66.98 -139.30
N ARG A 259 -62.79 66.88 -140.01
CA ARG A 259 -62.33 67.83 -141.03
C ARG A 259 -62.66 67.47 -142.48
N LEU A 260 -63.01 66.22 -142.78
CA LEU A 260 -63.42 65.79 -144.13
C LEU A 260 -64.93 65.98 -144.40
N VAL A 261 -65.78 65.77 -143.39
CA VAL A 261 -67.25 65.78 -143.54
C VAL A 261 -67.80 67.13 -144.02
N SER A 262 -67.11 68.23 -143.72
CA SER A 262 -67.53 69.60 -144.04
C SER A 262 -67.19 70.07 -145.47
N LYS A 263 -66.40 69.31 -146.25
CA LYS A 263 -66.09 69.67 -147.66
C LYS A 263 -67.04 69.04 -148.68
N LEU A 264 -67.52 67.82 -148.45
CA LEU A 264 -68.28 67.06 -149.46
C LEU A 264 -69.76 67.45 -149.57
N ASN A 265 -70.29 68.26 -148.64
CA ASN A 265 -71.73 68.53 -148.55
C ASN A 265 -72.23 69.71 -149.42
N ASN A 266 -71.35 70.33 -150.22
CA ASN A 266 -71.69 71.50 -151.05
C ASN A 266 -71.95 71.19 -152.54
N GLU A 267 -71.61 70.01 -153.05
CA GLU A 267 -71.55 69.76 -154.51
C GLU A 267 -72.59 68.76 -155.06
N VAL A 268 -73.24 67.95 -154.22
CA VAL A 268 -74.21 66.92 -154.68
C VAL A 268 -75.69 67.40 -154.62
N THR A 269 -75.92 68.66 -154.26
CA THR A 269 -77.18 69.36 -154.54
C THR A 269 -77.50 69.46 -156.04
N HIS A 270 -76.51 69.22 -156.92
CA HIS A 270 -76.65 69.29 -158.38
C HIS A 270 -77.20 68.01 -159.05
N TRP A 271 -76.97 66.82 -158.50
CA TRP A 271 -77.28 65.54 -159.17
C TRP A 271 -78.62 64.89 -158.79
N ARG A 272 -79.53 65.64 -158.13
CA ARG A 272 -80.88 65.19 -157.74
C ARG A 272 -81.87 64.96 -158.91
N SER A 273 -81.43 64.95 -160.16
CA SER A 273 -82.33 65.13 -161.32
C SER A 273 -82.01 64.26 -162.55
N LYS A 274 -81.29 63.13 -162.45
CA LYS A 274 -81.00 62.30 -163.65
C LYS A 274 -80.83 60.78 -163.41
N HIS A 275 -81.98 60.10 -163.29
CA HIS A 275 -82.23 58.66 -163.52
C HIS A 275 -81.48 57.64 -162.63
N GLU A 276 -82.12 56.69 -161.93
CA GLU A 276 -83.47 56.08 -162.07
C GLU A 276 -83.64 55.17 -163.30
N ALA A 277 -82.56 54.52 -163.77
CA ALA A 277 -82.60 53.57 -164.90
C ALA A 277 -81.81 52.27 -164.71
N ASP A 278 -80.57 52.31 -164.20
CA ASP A 278 -79.63 51.16 -164.27
C ASP A 278 -79.64 50.25 -163.02
N VAL A 279 -80.79 49.62 -162.75
CA VAL A 279 -81.02 48.78 -161.55
C VAL A 279 -80.47 47.34 -161.66
N ILE A 280 -80.02 46.89 -162.83
CA ILE A 280 -80.04 45.46 -163.19
C ILE A 280 -78.65 44.75 -163.22
N GLN A 281 -77.51 45.43 -163.03
CA GLN A 281 -76.17 44.80 -163.16
C GLN A 281 -75.32 44.64 -161.89
N HIS A 282 -75.69 45.19 -160.72
CA HIS A 282 -74.86 45.13 -159.50
C HIS A 282 -75.31 44.10 -158.43
N ALA A 283 -75.94 43.00 -158.84
CA ALA A 283 -76.37 41.94 -157.91
C ALA A 283 -75.20 41.05 -157.44
N ASP A 284 -74.31 40.66 -158.36
CA ASP A 284 -73.36 39.55 -158.14
C ASP A 284 -72.18 39.92 -157.21
N GLU A 285 -71.73 41.18 -157.27
CA GLU A 285 -70.63 41.72 -156.45
C GLU A 285 -70.98 41.73 -154.94
N LEU A 286 -72.27 41.78 -154.62
CA LEU A 286 -72.80 41.85 -153.26
C LEU A 286 -72.87 40.46 -152.59
N GLU A 287 -72.93 39.37 -153.37
CA GLU A 287 -72.79 38.01 -152.83
C GLU A 287 -71.34 37.69 -152.42
N GLU A 288 -70.34 38.11 -153.21
CA GLU A 288 -68.95 37.72 -152.95
C GLU A 288 -68.39 38.41 -151.69
N THR A 289 -68.76 39.68 -151.47
CA THR A 289 -68.44 40.41 -150.23
C THR A 289 -69.11 39.79 -149.01
N ARG A 290 -70.38 39.35 -149.12
CA ARG A 290 -71.09 38.62 -148.06
C ARG A 290 -70.41 37.30 -147.69
N LYS A 291 -69.92 36.54 -148.67
CA LYS A 291 -69.17 35.29 -148.45
C LYS A 291 -67.84 35.54 -147.71
N LYS A 292 -67.11 36.60 -148.06
CA LYS A 292 -65.85 37.01 -147.38
C LYS A 292 -66.07 37.47 -145.93
N LEU A 293 -67.18 38.14 -145.64
CA LEU A 293 -67.55 38.52 -144.27
C LEU A 293 -67.97 37.32 -143.42
N ALA A 294 -68.70 36.36 -144.00
CA ALA A 294 -69.08 35.13 -143.30
C ALA A 294 -67.85 34.28 -142.91
N ALA A 295 -66.86 34.16 -143.80
CA ALA A 295 -65.60 33.46 -143.50
C ALA A 295 -64.84 34.10 -142.32
N ARG A 296 -64.72 35.44 -142.31
CA ARG A 296 -64.07 36.16 -141.19
C ARG A 296 -64.82 36.08 -139.88
N LEU A 297 -66.15 35.95 -139.91
CA LEU A 297 -66.94 35.72 -138.70
C LEU A 297 -66.62 34.33 -138.14
N GLN A 298 -66.61 33.30 -138.98
CA GLN A 298 -66.26 31.93 -138.57
C GLN A 298 -64.81 31.84 -138.04
N GLU A 299 -63.83 32.47 -138.70
CA GLU A 299 -62.44 32.55 -138.21
C GLU A 299 -62.35 33.20 -136.81
N ALA A 300 -63.17 34.21 -136.54
CA ALA A 300 -63.23 34.87 -135.23
C ALA A 300 -63.95 34.00 -134.18
N GLU A 301 -65.03 33.31 -134.54
CA GLU A 301 -65.76 32.38 -133.68
C GLU A 301 -64.87 31.19 -133.28
N GLU A 302 -64.16 30.57 -134.24
CA GLU A 302 -63.18 29.50 -133.99
C GLU A 302 -62.02 29.98 -133.09
N ALA A 303 -61.57 31.23 -133.22
CA ALA A 303 -60.56 31.82 -132.34
C ALA A 303 -61.08 32.08 -130.91
N VAL A 304 -62.35 32.47 -130.76
CA VAL A 304 -63.02 32.61 -129.46
C VAL A 304 -63.20 31.24 -128.79
N GLU A 305 -63.65 30.22 -129.52
CA GLU A 305 -63.73 28.85 -128.97
C GLU A 305 -62.35 28.31 -128.57
N ALA A 306 -61.31 28.53 -129.39
CA ALA A 306 -59.95 28.09 -129.07
C ALA A 306 -59.33 28.81 -127.86
N THR A 307 -59.71 30.06 -127.59
CA THR A 307 -59.29 30.79 -126.38
C THR A 307 -60.12 30.39 -125.16
N GLN A 308 -61.44 30.22 -125.30
CA GLN A 308 -62.32 29.71 -124.25
C GLN A 308 -61.91 28.30 -123.79
N ALA A 309 -61.54 27.42 -124.74
CA ALA A 309 -60.99 26.10 -124.45
C ALA A 309 -59.69 26.19 -123.61
N LYS A 310 -58.76 27.07 -124.00
CA LYS A 310 -57.51 27.33 -123.24
C LYS A 310 -57.79 27.85 -121.83
N CYS A 311 -58.69 28.82 -121.67
CA CYS A 311 -59.12 29.31 -120.35
C CYS A 311 -59.65 28.17 -119.49
N SER A 312 -60.57 27.34 -120.01
CA SER A 312 -61.12 26.20 -119.27
C SER A 312 -60.07 25.14 -118.88
N SER A 313 -58.99 25.01 -119.66
CA SER A 313 -57.88 24.11 -119.32
C SER A 313 -56.97 24.69 -118.24
N LEU A 314 -56.69 26.00 -118.30
CA LEU A 314 -55.93 26.72 -117.30
C LEU A 314 -56.66 26.74 -115.96
N GLU A 315 -57.97 26.98 -115.95
CA GLU A 315 -58.81 26.87 -114.74
C GLU A 315 -58.75 25.49 -114.10
N LYS A 316 -58.79 24.40 -114.90
CA LYS A 316 -58.62 23.03 -114.39
C LYS A 316 -57.23 22.82 -113.80
N THR A 317 -56.17 23.33 -114.44
CA THR A 317 -54.81 23.24 -113.87
C THR A 317 -54.65 24.07 -112.59
N LYS A 318 -55.30 25.23 -112.49
CA LYS A 318 -55.34 26.07 -111.28
C LYS A 318 -55.99 25.32 -110.12
N HIS A 319 -57.19 24.76 -110.31
CA HIS A 319 -57.87 24.00 -109.25
C HIS A 319 -57.04 22.78 -108.81
N ARG A 320 -56.39 22.08 -109.74
CA ARG A 320 -55.49 20.96 -109.44
C ARG A 320 -54.29 21.39 -108.59
N LEU A 321 -53.59 22.45 -109.00
CA LEU A 321 -52.45 23.02 -108.25
C LEU A 321 -52.87 23.57 -106.89
N GLN A 322 -54.07 24.14 -106.79
CA GLN A 322 -54.60 24.64 -105.52
C GLN A 322 -54.90 23.48 -104.55
N GLY A 323 -55.46 22.37 -105.04
CA GLY A 323 -55.61 21.14 -104.24
C GLY A 323 -54.26 20.57 -103.78
N GLU A 324 -53.25 20.51 -104.65
CA GLU A 324 -51.89 20.08 -104.28
C GLU A 324 -51.26 20.97 -103.20
N VAL A 325 -51.51 22.29 -103.23
CA VAL A 325 -51.07 23.22 -102.18
C VAL A 325 -51.84 23.00 -100.87
N GLU A 326 -53.15 22.77 -100.93
CA GLU A 326 -53.98 22.49 -99.75
C GLU A 326 -53.56 21.16 -99.07
N GLU A 327 -53.26 20.11 -99.85
CA GLU A 327 -52.70 18.85 -99.35
C GLU A 327 -51.31 19.03 -98.71
N LEU A 328 -50.39 19.77 -99.36
CA LEU A 328 -49.07 20.06 -98.83
C LEU A 328 -49.10 20.89 -97.53
N CYS A 329 -50.04 21.83 -97.41
CA CYS A 329 -50.28 22.56 -96.15
C CYS A 329 -50.77 21.61 -95.04
N MET A 330 -51.71 20.70 -95.33
CA MET A 330 -52.15 19.71 -94.35
C MET A 330 -51.02 18.77 -93.91
N ASP A 331 -50.13 18.36 -94.81
CA ASP A 331 -48.98 17.51 -94.48
C ASP A 331 -47.89 18.27 -93.71
N LEU A 332 -47.69 19.57 -93.98
CA LEU A 332 -46.83 20.43 -93.18
C LEU A 332 -47.36 20.58 -91.73
N ASP A 333 -48.67 20.74 -91.54
CA ASP A 333 -49.28 20.80 -90.20
C ASP A 333 -49.23 19.46 -89.46
N LYS A 334 -49.38 18.33 -90.16
CA LYS A 334 -49.12 16.98 -89.60
C LYS A 334 -47.65 16.84 -89.19
N ALA A 335 -46.70 17.29 -90.01
CA ALA A 335 -45.27 17.25 -89.69
C ALA A 335 -44.92 18.14 -88.48
N ASN A 336 -45.43 19.38 -88.44
CA ASN A 336 -45.25 20.32 -87.33
C ASN A 336 -45.83 19.78 -86.02
N SER A 337 -47.05 19.24 -86.04
CA SER A 337 -47.68 18.64 -84.85
C SER A 337 -46.98 17.37 -84.37
N CYS A 338 -46.49 16.52 -85.29
CA CYS A 338 -45.62 15.40 -84.93
C CYS A 338 -44.28 15.87 -84.32
N GLY A 339 -43.67 16.91 -84.87
CA GLY A 339 -42.47 17.55 -84.33
C GLY A 339 -42.68 18.03 -82.90
N GLN A 340 -43.73 18.83 -82.64
CA GLN A 340 -44.08 19.27 -81.29
C GLN A 340 -44.38 18.11 -80.32
N ALA A 341 -44.94 17.00 -80.80
CA ALA A 341 -45.20 15.81 -79.97
C ALA A 341 -43.91 15.06 -79.61
N LEU A 342 -42.94 15.00 -80.53
CA LEU A 342 -41.61 14.44 -80.27
C LEU A 342 -40.81 15.35 -79.32
N ASP A 343 -40.84 16.66 -79.54
CA ASP A 343 -40.14 17.66 -78.72
C ASP A 343 -40.63 17.63 -77.25
N LYS A 344 -41.96 17.48 -77.04
CA LYS A 344 -42.55 17.25 -75.72
C LYS A 344 -42.09 15.92 -75.09
N LYS A 345 -42.00 14.84 -75.86
CA LYS A 345 -41.49 13.54 -75.37
C LYS A 345 -40.00 13.61 -75.02
N GLN A 346 -39.19 14.28 -75.83
CA GLN A 346 -37.77 14.51 -75.56
C GLN A 346 -37.58 15.23 -74.23
N ARG A 347 -38.25 16.37 -74.01
CA ARG A 347 -38.15 17.13 -72.74
C ARG A 347 -38.61 16.31 -71.52
N ILE A 348 -39.59 15.41 -71.67
CA ILE A 348 -40.01 14.49 -70.60
C ILE A 348 -38.92 13.45 -70.30
N LEU A 349 -38.32 12.85 -71.33
CA LEU A 349 -37.24 11.88 -71.19
C LEU A 349 -35.96 12.52 -70.65
N GLU A 350 -35.61 13.73 -71.09
CA GLU A 350 -34.50 14.52 -70.57
C GLU A 350 -34.70 14.84 -69.09
N LYS A 351 -35.92 15.23 -68.69
CA LYS A 351 -36.23 15.43 -67.28
C LYS A 351 -36.10 14.13 -66.49
N GLN A 352 -36.72 13.02 -66.95
CA GLN A 352 -36.62 11.72 -66.29
C GLN A 352 -35.16 11.24 -66.17
N LEU A 353 -34.32 11.50 -67.17
CA LEU A 353 -32.90 11.15 -67.17
C LEU A 353 -32.06 12.08 -66.28
N GLY A 354 -32.52 13.31 -66.02
CA GLY A 354 -32.03 14.18 -64.95
C GLY A 354 -32.43 13.67 -63.57
N ASP A 355 -33.73 13.43 -63.35
CA ASP A 355 -34.29 12.87 -62.11
C ASP A 355 -33.56 11.55 -61.74
N TRP A 356 -33.30 10.66 -62.71
CA TRP A 356 -32.53 9.41 -62.50
C TRP A 356 -31.03 9.63 -62.21
N LYS A 357 -30.39 10.64 -62.80
CA LYS A 357 -28.99 10.97 -62.49
C LYS A 357 -28.84 11.48 -61.06
N GLN A 358 -29.72 12.41 -60.66
CA GLN A 358 -29.76 12.91 -59.28
C GLN A 358 -29.94 11.75 -58.29
N ASN A 359 -30.90 10.84 -58.52
CA ASN A 359 -31.07 9.65 -57.68
C ASN A 359 -29.81 8.76 -57.61
N CYS A 360 -29.03 8.66 -58.70
CA CYS A 360 -27.78 7.90 -58.70
C CYS A 360 -26.66 8.62 -57.92
N GLU A 361 -26.58 9.94 -58.03
CA GLU A 361 -25.62 10.78 -57.31
C GLU A 361 -25.92 10.78 -55.80
N GLU A 362 -27.20 10.88 -55.40
CA GLU A 362 -27.67 10.75 -54.02
C GLU A 362 -27.34 9.36 -53.44
N LEU A 363 -27.64 8.27 -54.17
CA LEU A 363 -27.29 6.91 -53.75
C LEU A 363 -25.77 6.68 -53.61
N VAL A 364 -24.94 7.34 -54.42
CA VAL A 364 -23.48 7.28 -54.26
C VAL A 364 -23.06 7.95 -52.94
N VAL A 365 -23.63 9.12 -52.62
CA VAL A 365 -23.35 9.83 -51.36
C VAL A 365 -23.80 9.02 -50.14
N GLU A 366 -24.98 8.39 -50.19
CA GLU A 366 -25.43 7.47 -49.12
C GLU A 366 -24.47 6.29 -48.95
N VAL A 367 -24.05 5.64 -50.03
CA VAL A 367 -23.09 4.52 -49.99
C VAL A 367 -21.73 4.96 -49.44
N GLU A 368 -21.25 6.17 -49.77
CA GLU A 368 -20.03 6.72 -49.18
C GLU A 368 -20.18 7.02 -47.68
N SER A 369 -21.34 7.51 -47.22
CA SER A 369 -21.62 7.70 -45.79
C SER A 369 -21.65 6.37 -45.05
N CYS A 370 -22.40 5.38 -45.52
CA CYS A 370 -22.47 4.06 -44.89
C CYS A 370 -21.10 3.34 -44.89
N GLN A 371 -20.26 3.53 -45.93
CA GLN A 371 -18.88 3.03 -45.89
C GLN A 371 -18.01 3.75 -44.86
N LYS A 372 -18.18 5.06 -44.68
CA LYS A 372 -17.46 5.85 -43.67
C LYS A 372 -17.87 5.47 -42.25
N GLU A 373 -19.17 5.32 -42.01
CA GLU A 373 -19.74 4.81 -40.75
C GLU A 373 -19.27 3.39 -40.45
N SER A 374 -19.28 2.48 -41.43
CA SER A 374 -18.75 1.12 -41.30
C SER A 374 -17.26 1.11 -40.89
N ARG A 375 -16.42 1.97 -41.50
CA ARG A 375 -15.01 2.13 -41.12
C ARG A 375 -14.85 2.73 -39.72
N GLN A 376 -15.72 3.66 -39.32
CA GLN A 376 -15.73 4.22 -37.97
C GLN A 376 -16.09 3.16 -36.93
N HIS A 377 -17.18 2.41 -37.14
CA HIS A 377 -17.58 1.31 -36.26
C HIS A 377 -16.54 0.18 -36.20
N ALA A 378 -15.80 -0.09 -37.29
CA ALA A 378 -14.67 -1.01 -37.26
C ALA A 378 -13.52 -0.50 -36.36
N SER A 379 -13.26 0.81 -36.33
CA SER A 379 -12.29 1.43 -35.41
C SER A 379 -12.78 1.43 -33.96
N GLU A 380 -14.07 1.69 -33.72
CA GLU A 380 -14.70 1.63 -32.39
C GLU A 380 -14.69 0.19 -31.85
N LEU A 381 -15.01 -0.80 -32.68
CA LEU A 381 -14.89 -2.22 -32.35
C LEU A 381 -13.45 -2.63 -32.02
N PHE A 382 -12.46 -2.12 -32.76
CA PHE A 382 -11.05 -2.40 -32.46
C PHE A 382 -10.65 -1.84 -31.09
N LYS A 383 -10.97 -0.56 -30.81
CA LYS A 383 -10.72 0.06 -29.50
C LYS A 383 -11.40 -0.70 -28.37
N LEU A 384 -12.66 -1.13 -28.56
CA LEU A 384 -13.43 -1.88 -27.57
C LEU A 384 -12.85 -3.28 -27.32
N LYS A 385 -12.21 -3.90 -28.32
CA LYS A 385 -11.44 -5.14 -28.13
C LYS A 385 -10.18 -4.90 -27.31
N THR A 386 -9.40 -3.87 -27.64
CA THR A 386 -8.20 -3.52 -26.86
C THR A 386 -8.53 -3.25 -25.39
N THR A 387 -9.57 -2.46 -25.10
CA THR A 387 -9.98 -2.22 -23.71
C THR A 387 -10.58 -3.46 -23.03
N HIS A 388 -11.18 -4.38 -23.78
CA HIS A 388 -11.61 -5.68 -23.24
C HIS A 388 -10.42 -6.59 -22.90
N GLU A 389 -9.38 -6.61 -23.75
CA GLU A 389 -8.13 -7.34 -23.53
C GLU A 389 -7.38 -6.77 -22.30
N GLU A 390 -7.25 -5.43 -22.19
CA GLU A 390 -6.72 -4.73 -21.00
C GLU A 390 -7.49 -5.08 -19.71
N LEU A 391 -8.82 -5.12 -19.77
CA LEU A 391 -9.67 -5.48 -18.62
C LEU A 391 -9.54 -6.97 -18.25
N LEU A 392 -9.27 -7.86 -19.21
CA LEU A 392 -8.97 -9.27 -18.94
C LEU A 392 -7.61 -9.43 -18.26
N GLU A 393 -6.57 -8.73 -18.71
CA GLU A 393 -5.25 -8.73 -18.06
C GLU A 393 -5.32 -8.21 -16.61
N GLN A 394 -6.07 -7.12 -16.38
CA GLN A 394 -6.33 -6.59 -15.03
C GLN A 394 -7.10 -7.60 -14.15
N LEU A 395 -8.10 -8.28 -14.71
CA LEU A 395 -8.87 -9.29 -13.99
C LEU A 395 -8.04 -10.54 -13.68
N GLU A 396 -7.07 -10.91 -14.53
CA GLU A 396 -6.08 -11.93 -14.19
C GLU A 396 -5.09 -11.47 -13.13
N ALA A 397 -4.63 -10.21 -13.14
CA ALA A 397 -3.76 -9.66 -12.10
C ALA A 397 -4.46 -9.72 -10.73
N LEU A 398 -5.69 -9.24 -10.63
CA LEU A 398 -6.52 -9.33 -9.42
C LEU A 398 -6.75 -10.79 -8.96
N ARG A 399 -6.86 -11.75 -9.89
CA ARG A 399 -6.92 -13.19 -9.54
C ARG A 399 -5.60 -13.72 -8.95
N ARG A 400 -4.45 -13.28 -9.47
CA ARG A 400 -3.12 -13.64 -8.93
C ARG A 400 -2.94 -13.06 -7.52
N GLU A 401 -3.28 -11.81 -7.32
CA GLU A 401 -3.25 -11.15 -6.01
C GLU A 401 -4.20 -11.82 -5.01
N ASN A 402 -5.46 -12.10 -5.39
CA ASN A 402 -6.41 -12.78 -4.52
C ASN A 402 -5.92 -14.18 -4.11
N LYS A 403 -5.26 -14.91 -5.02
CA LYS A 403 -4.62 -16.20 -4.69
C LYS A 403 -3.44 -16.04 -3.74
N ALA A 404 -2.58 -15.03 -3.94
CA ALA A 404 -1.47 -14.74 -3.02
C ALA A 404 -1.98 -14.41 -1.61
N TYR A 405 -3.02 -13.58 -1.49
CA TYR A 405 -3.66 -13.29 -0.20
C TYR A 405 -4.32 -14.52 0.44
N GLN A 406 -4.87 -15.45 -0.34
CA GLN A 406 -5.36 -16.73 0.18
C GLN A 406 -4.21 -17.60 0.72
N GLU A 407 -3.06 -17.61 0.04
CA GLU A 407 -1.85 -18.34 0.48
C GLU A 407 -1.25 -17.72 1.76
N GLU A 408 -1.16 -16.39 1.85
CA GLU A 408 -0.79 -15.68 3.09
C GLU A 408 -1.76 -15.96 4.25
N ILE A 409 -3.07 -16.03 3.98
CA ILE A 409 -4.07 -16.36 5.01
C ILE A 409 -3.89 -17.81 5.50
N THR A 410 -3.56 -18.77 4.62
CA THR A 410 -3.26 -20.14 5.08
C THR A 410 -1.97 -20.20 5.89
N ASP A 411 -0.89 -19.55 5.44
CA ASP A 411 0.40 -19.54 6.16
C ASP A 411 0.27 -18.90 7.56
N LEU A 412 -0.49 -17.81 7.69
CA LEU A 412 -0.78 -17.17 8.98
C LEU A 412 -1.69 -18.04 9.86
N THR A 413 -2.61 -18.81 9.28
CA THR A 413 -3.47 -19.75 10.02
C THR A 413 -2.68 -20.92 10.57
N ASP A 414 -1.74 -21.47 9.79
CA ASP A 414 -0.86 -22.56 10.24
C ASP A 414 0.17 -22.06 11.27
N GLN A 415 0.71 -20.85 11.13
CA GLN A 415 1.54 -20.21 12.15
C GLN A 415 0.76 -20.00 13.47
N LEU A 416 -0.52 -19.63 13.42
CA LEU A 416 -1.37 -19.55 14.62
C LEU A 416 -1.65 -20.94 15.22
N SER A 417 -1.78 -21.98 14.39
CA SER A 417 -1.94 -23.37 14.82
C SER A 417 -0.71 -23.90 15.56
N ASP A 418 0.50 -23.68 15.02
CA ASP A 418 1.76 -24.03 15.67
C ASP A 418 2.07 -23.15 16.88
N GLY A 419 1.69 -21.87 16.84
CA GLY A 419 1.64 -20.99 18.01
C GLY A 419 0.80 -21.59 19.14
N GLY A 420 -0.40 -22.08 18.82
CA GLY A 420 -1.27 -22.78 19.78
C GLY A 420 -0.64 -24.04 20.39
N LYS A 421 0.07 -24.84 19.58
CA LYS A 421 0.82 -26.03 20.05
C LYS A 421 1.93 -25.63 21.01
N SER A 422 2.77 -24.67 20.64
CA SER A 422 3.89 -24.21 21.50
C SER A 422 3.40 -23.58 22.81
N VAL A 423 2.29 -22.83 22.80
CA VAL A 423 1.65 -22.32 24.03
C VAL A 423 1.15 -23.46 24.92
N HIS A 424 0.59 -24.54 24.35
CA HIS A 424 0.16 -25.69 25.15
C HIS A 424 1.35 -26.47 25.75
N GLU A 425 2.45 -26.61 25.01
CA GLU A 425 3.69 -27.21 25.51
C GLU A 425 4.33 -26.36 26.63
N LEU A 426 4.36 -25.04 26.47
CA LEU A 426 4.81 -24.10 27.51
C LEU A 426 3.91 -24.13 28.75
N GLN A 427 2.59 -24.26 28.61
CA GLN A 427 1.67 -24.47 29.74
C GLN A 427 1.94 -25.80 30.46
N LYS A 428 2.26 -26.87 29.71
CA LYS A 428 2.60 -28.18 30.27
C LYS A 428 3.95 -28.16 31.00
N ALA A 429 4.95 -27.49 30.44
CA ALA A 429 6.26 -27.26 31.07
C ALA A 429 6.12 -26.40 32.34
N ARG A 430 5.34 -25.30 32.28
CA ARG A 430 5.02 -24.47 33.45
C ARG A 430 4.40 -25.30 34.58
N LYS A 431 3.38 -26.10 34.30
CA LYS A 431 2.75 -26.96 35.32
C LYS A 431 3.72 -27.95 35.95
N LYS A 432 4.68 -28.50 35.18
CA LYS A 432 5.73 -29.38 35.71
C LYS A 432 6.65 -28.61 36.67
N ILE A 433 7.06 -27.39 36.31
CA ILE A 433 7.89 -26.52 37.17
C ILE A 433 7.11 -26.06 38.42
N GLU A 434 5.80 -25.83 38.31
CA GLU A 434 4.94 -25.51 39.46
C GLU A 434 4.87 -26.70 40.45
N MET A 435 4.72 -27.94 39.95
CA MET A 435 4.80 -29.14 40.79
C MET A 435 6.19 -29.35 41.40
N GLU A 436 7.27 -29.22 40.62
CA GLU A 436 8.65 -29.33 41.13
C GLU A 436 8.94 -28.29 42.21
N LYS A 437 8.35 -27.09 42.10
CA LYS A 437 8.44 -26.03 43.11
C LYS A 437 7.64 -26.36 44.37
N GLU A 438 6.47 -27.00 44.25
CA GLU A 438 5.68 -27.49 45.39
C GLU A 438 6.39 -28.65 46.12
N GLU A 439 6.98 -29.60 45.39
CA GLU A 439 7.80 -30.69 45.94
C GLU A 439 9.05 -30.18 46.68
N LEU A 440 9.77 -29.21 46.09
CA LEU A 440 10.91 -28.57 46.73
C LEU A 440 10.51 -27.72 47.95
N GLN A 441 9.34 -27.09 47.94
CA GLN A 441 8.84 -26.33 49.09
C GLN A 441 8.47 -27.26 50.25
N ALA A 442 7.80 -28.39 49.99
CA ALA A 442 7.52 -29.39 51.02
C ALA A 442 8.81 -29.98 51.62
N SER A 443 9.82 -30.26 50.79
CA SER A 443 11.14 -30.72 51.26
C SER A 443 11.89 -29.66 52.09
N LEU A 444 11.68 -28.37 51.82
CA LEU A 444 12.21 -27.28 52.65
C LEU A 444 11.50 -27.23 54.00
N GLU A 445 10.17 -27.23 54.00
CA GLU A 445 9.34 -27.20 55.22
C GLU A 445 9.64 -28.41 56.15
N GLU A 446 9.87 -29.61 55.60
CA GLU A 446 10.34 -30.78 56.37
C GLU A 446 11.75 -30.56 56.97
N SER A 447 12.65 -29.91 56.23
CA SER A 447 14.02 -29.63 56.70
C SER A 447 14.08 -28.52 57.77
N GLU A 448 13.18 -27.53 57.69
CA GLU A 448 13.02 -26.46 58.68
C GLU A 448 12.43 -27.03 59.98
N ALA A 449 11.39 -27.88 59.89
CA ALA A 449 10.85 -28.60 61.06
C ALA A 449 11.88 -29.54 61.72
N ALA A 450 12.77 -30.16 60.93
CA ALA A 450 13.89 -30.94 61.46
C ALA A 450 14.93 -30.05 62.17
N LEU A 451 15.21 -28.86 61.65
CA LEU A 451 16.10 -27.88 62.28
C LEU A 451 15.53 -27.37 63.62
N GLU A 452 14.26 -26.96 63.66
CA GLU A 452 13.57 -26.56 64.90
C GLU A 452 13.63 -27.65 65.98
N ALA A 453 13.53 -28.92 65.59
CA ALA A 453 13.64 -30.06 66.49
C ALA A 453 15.07 -30.25 67.05
N GLU A 454 16.12 -29.99 66.26
CA GLU A 454 17.50 -29.98 66.76
C GLU A 454 17.82 -28.74 67.60
N GLU A 455 17.34 -27.55 67.24
CA GLU A 455 17.46 -26.35 68.07
C GLU A 455 16.79 -26.53 69.44
N THR A 456 15.60 -27.16 69.46
CA THR A 456 14.90 -27.53 70.69
C THR A 456 15.71 -28.52 71.56
N LYS A 457 16.43 -29.48 70.94
CA LYS A 457 17.36 -30.37 71.66
C LYS A 457 18.57 -29.61 72.19
N VAL A 458 19.15 -28.69 71.42
CA VAL A 458 20.27 -27.84 71.86
C VAL A 458 19.86 -26.96 73.03
N LEU A 459 18.67 -26.34 73.00
CA LEU A 459 18.13 -25.56 74.13
C LEU A 459 17.91 -26.42 75.37
N ARG A 460 17.42 -27.67 75.23
CA ARG A 460 17.33 -28.62 76.35
C ARG A 460 18.71 -28.97 76.91
N LEU A 461 19.68 -29.28 76.06
CA LEU A 461 21.06 -29.60 76.48
C LEU A 461 21.75 -28.39 77.14
N GLN A 462 21.47 -27.16 76.69
CA GLN A 462 21.94 -25.94 77.35
C GLN A 462 21.30 -25.74 78.74
N LEU A 463 20.01 -26.05 78.90
CA LEU A 463 19.33 -26.04 80.20
C LEU A 463 19.90 -27.11 81.15
N GLU A 464 20.12 -28.33 80.67
CA GLU A 464 20.75 -29.42 81.44
C GLU A 464 22.20 -29.09 81.81
N LEU A 465 22.96 -28.46 80.92
CA LEU A 465 24.33 -27.98 81.18
C LEU A 465 24.35 -26.80 82.17
N SER A 466 23.34 -25.94 82.15
CA SER A 466 23.16 -24.86 83.13
C SER A 466 22.76 -25.41 84.51
N GLN A 467 21.85 -26.38 84.57
CA GLN A 467 21.45 -27.06 85.80
C GLN A 467 22.63 -27.82 86.43
N THR A 468 23.37 -28.60 85.65
CA THR A 468 24.56 -29.33 86.13
C THR A 468 25.71 -28.40 86.53
N ARG A 469 25.87 -27.22 85.89
CA ARG A 469 26.75 -26.15 86.40
C ARG A 469 26.29 -25.65 87.76
N GLY A 470 25.01 -25.31 87.93
CA GLY A 470 24.46 -24.90 89.22
C GLY A 470 24.52 -25.98 90.31
N GLU A 471 24.49 -27.27 89.95
CA GLU A 471 24.76 -28.38 90.87
C GLU A 471 26.24 -28.52 91.23
N LEU A 472 27.15 -28.29 90.28
CA LEU A 472 28.59 -28.29 90.52
C LEU A 472 29.02 -27.08 91.35
N GLU A 473 28.45 -25.90 91.11
CA GLU A 473 28.63 -24.68 91.91
C GLU A 473 28.09 -24.87 93.34
N ARG A 474 26.90 -25.47 93.49
CA ARG A 474 26.36 -25.81 94.81
C ARG A 474 27.23 -26.84 95.53
N ARG A 475 27.69 -27.89 94.85
CA ARG A 475 28.65 -28.86 95.41
C ARG A 475 30.00 -28.25 95.73
N LEU A 476 30.46 -27.26 94.95
CA LEU A 476 31.65 -26.49 95.24
C LEU A 476 31.44 -25.69 96.52
N GLN A 477 30.31 -24.99 96.66
CA GLN A 477 29.97 -24.25 97.88
C GLN A 477 29.79 -25.19 99.10
N GLU A 478 29.11 -26.33 98.95
CA GLU A 478 29.03 -27.39 99.98
C GLU A 478 30.43 -27.86 100.39
N LYS A 479 31.36 -28.02 99.43
CA LYS A 479 32.76 -28.38 99.71
C LYS A 479 33.58 -27.24 100.27
N GLU A 480 33.30 -25.99 99.91
CA GLU A 480 33.89 -24.81 100.54
C GLU A 480 33.38 -24.68 101.98
N GLU A 481 32.11 -24.94 102.27
CA GLU A 481 31.54 -24.96 103.61
C GLU A 481 32.05 -26.16 104.45
N GLU A 482 32.27 -27.33 103.85
CA GLU A 482 33.04 -28.43 104.48
C GLU A 482 34.49 -28.02 104.77
N ILE A 483 35.18 -27.39 103.82
CA ILE A 483 36.55 -26.89 104.00
C ILE A 483 36.58 -25.77 105.03
N ASP A 484 35.55 -24.93 105.13
CA ASP A 484 35.52 -23.80 106.04
C ASP A 484 35.02 -24.20 107.44
N THR A 485 34.21 -25.26 107.57
CA THR A 485 33.94 -25.93 108.85
C THR A 485 35.10 -26.78 109.32
N ALA A 486 35.83 -27.46 108.41
CA ALA A 486 37.11 -28.10 108.70
C ALA A 486 38.16 -27.05 109.10
N ARG A 487 38.27 -25.91 108.41
CA ARG A 487 39.09 -24.76 108.84
C ARG A 487 38.64 -24.25 110.19
N LYS A 488 37.34 -24.06 110.47
CA LYS A 488 36.86 -23.62 111.80
C LYS A 488 37.13 -24.68 112.90
N SER A 489 37.17 -25.96 112.56
CA SER A 489 37.60 -27.05 113.46
C SER A 489 39.11 -27.02 113.70
N HIS A 490 39.91 -26.98 112.64
CA HIS A 490 41.37 -26.80 112.71
C HIS A 490 41.77 -25.47 113.34
N GLN A 491 40.97 -24.42 113.20
CA GLN A 491 41.14 -23.11 113.84
C GLN A 491 40.86 -23.21 115.33
N ARG A 492 39.84 -23.96 115.79
CA ARG A 492 39.64 -24.26 117.22
C ARG A 492 40.76 -25.14 117.79
N VAL A 493 41.26 -26.11 117.01
CA VAL A 493 42.44 -26.90 117.40
C VAL A 493 43.69 -26.02 117.44
N LEU A 494 43.87 -25.13 116.47
CA LEU A 494 44.93 -24.12 116.44
C LEU A 494 44.78 -23.10 117.56
N GLU A 495 43.57 -22.71 117.98
CA GLU A 495 43.31 -21.83 119.12
C GLU A 495 43.57 -22.54 120.45
N THR A 496 43.32 -23.85 120.51
CA THR A 496 43.68 -24.68 121.67
C THR A 496 45.20 -24.87 121.76
N LEU A 497 45.85 -25.14 120.61
CA LEU A 497 47.30 -25.16 120.48
C LEU A 497 47.92 -23.77 120.70
N GLN A 498 47.25 -22.69 120.30
CA GLN A 498 47.65 -21.30 120.52
C GLN A 498 47.48 -20.93 121.99
N ALA A 499 46.47 -21.42 122.70
CA ALA A 499 46.35 -21.21 124.15
C ALA A 499 47.49 -21.90 124.92
N SER A 500 47.93 -23.10 124.51
CA SER A 500 49.13 -23.74 125.06
C SER A 500 50.43 -23.08 124.58
N LEU A 501 50.50 -22.64 123.32
CA LEU A 501 51.62 -21.89 122.77
C LEU A 501 51.72 -20.50 123.41
N ASP A 502 50.62 -19.88 123.85
CA ASP A 502 50.58 -18.60 124.56
C ASP A 502 51.04 -18.74 126.01
N VAL A 503 50.95 -19.94 126.59
CA VAL A 503 51.64 -20.26 127.85
C VAL A 503 53.15 -20.39 127.59
N GLU A 504 53.59 -21.13 126.56
CA GLU A 504 55.01 -21.14 126.14
C GLU A 504 55.51 -19.75 125.71
N VAL A 505 54.69 -18.93 125.06
CA VAL A 505 55.04 -17.61 124.54
C VAL A 505 54.99 -16.57 125.63
N LYS A 506 54.23 -16.73 126.72
CA LYS A 506 54.45 -15.95 127.95
C LYS A 506 55.80 -16.28 128.58
N GLY A 507 56.13 -17.56 128.74
CA GLY A 507 57.46 -17.98 129.23
C GLY A 507 58.61 -17.50 128.34
N ARG A 508 58.48 -17.65 127.02
CA ARG A 508 59.44 -17.11 126.04
C ARG A 508 59.44 -15.59 126.03
N ALA A 509 58.32 -14.89 126.20
CA ALA A 509 58.27 -13.42 126.19
C ALA A 509 58.95 -12.79 127.41
N GLU A 510 59.03 -13.49 128.55
CA GLU A 510 59.81 -13.01 129.69
C GLU A 510 61.32 -13.16 129.44
N GLY A 511 61.77 -14.31 128.92
CA GLY A 511 63.16 -14.47 128.44
C GLY A 511 63.52 -13.54 127.28
N LEU A 512 62.57 -13.31 126.36
CA LEU A 512 62.75 -12.50 125.15
C LEU A 512 62.58 -11.00 125.42
N LYS A 513 61.98 -10.58 126.56
CA LYS A 513 62.14 -9.22 127.11
C LYS A 513 63.57 -8.98 127.60
N LEU A 514 64.19 -9.98 128.25
CA LEU A 514 65.61 -9.92 128.62
C LEU A 514 66.49 -9.85 127.36
N LYS A 515 66.25 -10.72 126.38
CA LYS A 515 66.95 -10.75 125.09
C LYS A 515 66.81 -9.42 124.33
N LYS A 516 65.58 -8.92 124.17
CA LYS A 516 65.31 -7.65 123.48
C LYS A 516 65.91 -6.42 124.14
N LYS A 517 66.23 -6.47 125.43
CA LYS A 517 66.95 -5.37 126.09
C LYS A 517 68.42 -5.35 125.65
N LEU A 518 69.09 -6.50 125.69
CA LEU A 518 70.46 -6.65 125.21
C LEU A 518 70.58 -6.46 123.68
N GLU A 519 69.57 -6.86 122.92
CA GLU A 519 69.48 -6.59 121.48
C GLU A 519 69.20 -5.10 121.18
N ALA A 520 68.50 -4.37 122.06
CA ALA A 520 68.32 -2.93 121.91
C ALA A 520 69.63 -2.17 122.24
N ASP A 521 70.31 -2.54 123.32
CA ASP A 521 71.61 -1.98 123.69
C ASP A 521 72.67 -2.22 122.59
N LEU A 522 72.61 -3.38 121.91
CA LEU A 522 73.40 -3.65 120.69
C LEU A 522 72.92 -2.83 119.48
N ALA A 523 71.61 -2.78 119.20
CA ALA A 523 71.06 -2.05 118.07
C ALA A 523 71.28 -0.53 118.17
N GLU A 524 71.42 0.04 119.37
CA GLU A 524 71.77 1.46 119.55
C GLU A 524 73.26 1.74 119.25
N LEU A 525 74.15 0.78 119.54
CA LEU A 525 75.55 0.82 119.12
C LEU A 525 75.70 0.59 117.61
N GLU A 526 74.94 -0.35 117.03
CA GLU A 526 74.84 -0.52 115.58
C GLU A 526 74.28 0.74 114.91
N LEU A 527 73.27 1.40 115.50
CA LEU A 527 72.74 2.67 114.99
C LEU A 527 73.78 3.80 115.05
N GLN A 528 74.66 3.84 116.06
CA GLN A 528 75.79 4.79 116.08
C GLN A 528 76.82 4.48 114.99
N ALA A 529 77.16 3.20 114.77
CA ALA A 529 78.04 2.78 113.68
C ALA A 529 77.41 3.08 112.30
N ASP A 530 76.10 2.91 112.17
CA ASP A 530 75.32 3.14 110.96
C ASP A 530 75.08 4.64 110.70
N LEU A 531 75.02 5.49 111.74
CA LEU A 531 75.05 6.95 111.63
C LEU A 531 76.43 7.47 111.19
N LEU A 532 77.52 6.92 111.73
CA LEU A 532 78.88 7.20 111.24
C LEU A 532 79.05 6.71 109.79
N THR A 533 78.50 5.55 109.45
CA THR A 533 78.51 5.01 108.07
C THR A 533 77.63 5.83 107.13
N LYS A 534 76.50 6.38 107.59
CA LYS A 534 75.68 7.34 106.84
C LYS A 534 76.41 8.67 106.63
N SER A 535 77.12 9.19 107.63
CA SER A 535 78.00 10.36 107.46
C SER A 535 79.11 10.10 106.44
N ASN A 536 79.72 8.91 106.45
CA ASN A 536 80.68 8.47 105.44
C ASN A 536 80.03 8.30 104.04
N ALA A 537 78.77 7.84 103.99
CA ALA A 537 77.98 7.81 102.76
C ALA A 537 77.58 9.22 102.29
N GLU A 538 77.54 10.23 103.15
CA GLU A 538 77.34 11.64 102.79
C GLU A 538 78.62 12.32 102.32
N LEU A 539 79.78 11.88 102.81
CA LEU A 539 81.06 12.11 102.16
C LEU A 539 81.13 11.38 100.80
N SER A 540 80.50 10.22 100.63
CA SER A 540 80.31 9.61 99.30
C SER A 540 79.24 10.33 98.44
N LYS A 541 78.30 11.09 99.04
CA LYS A 541 77.45 12.05 98.30
C LYS A 541 78.21 13.32 97.90
N SER A 542 79.20 13.79 98.68
CA SER A 542 80.09 14.87 98.25
C SER A 542 81.09 14.40 97.18
N GLN A 543 81.55 13.15 97.26
CA GLN A 543 82.23 12.44 96.17
C GLN A 543 81.34 12.38 94.92
N LYS A 544 80.05 12.04 95.02
CA LYS A 544 79.09 12.16 93.88
C LYS A 544 78.93 13.60 93.37
N LYS A 545 79.23 14.61 94.18
CA LYS A 545 79.21 16.04 93.78
C LYS A 545 80.48 16.44 93.00
N LEU A 546 81.63 15.84 93.30
CA LEU A 546 82.86 15.91 92.49
C LEU A 546 82.77 15.02 91.25
N GLN A 547 82.08 13.87 91.33
CA GLN A 547 81.67 13.07 90.18
C GLN A 547 80.67 13.86 89.30
N GLN A 548 79.90 14.78 89.90
CA GLN A 548 79.14 15.82 89.19
C GLN A 548 79.99 17.03 88.77
N GLN A 549 81.32 16.89 88.72
CA GLN A 549 82.23 17.64 87.84
C GLN A 549 82.71 16.81 86.63
N MET A 550 82.36 15.51 86.55
CA MET A 550 82.18 14.85 85.24
C MET A 550 80.95 15.42 84.49
N LYS A 551 80.31 16.47 85.04
CA LYS A 551 79.66 17.55 84.27
C LYS A 551 80.57 18.26 83.27
N GLU A 552 81.83 17.87 83.12
CA GLU A 552 82.71 18.31 82.02
C GLU A 552 82.95 17.18 80.99
N LEU A 553 82.63 15.91 81.33
CA LEU A 553 82.23 14.90 80.34
C LEU A 553 80.79 15.13 79.83
N GLN A 554 80.12 16.16 80.35
CA GLN A 554 79.02 16.83 79.66
C GLN A 554 79.48 17.48 78.32
N ALA A 555 80.78 17.49 78.00
CA ALA A 555 81.24 17.65 76.62
C ALA A 555 80.69 16.57 75.66
N GLN A 556 80.41 15.35 76.16
CA GLN A 556 79.66 14.35 75.38
C GLN A 556 78.16 14.67 75.30
N LEU A 557 77.60 15.49 76.19
CA LEU A 557 76.28 16.09 75.97
C LEU A 557 76.34 17.15 74.86
N GLU A 558 77.49 17.76 74.57
CA GLU A 558 77.64 18.70 73.44
C GLU A 558 77.85 17.96 72.10
N GLU A 559 78.51 16.80 72.12
CA GLU A 559 78.66 15.95 70.91
C GLU A 559 77.43 15.08 70.63
N GLU A 560 76.75 14.57 71.66
CA GLU A 560 75.39 14.01 71.52
C GLU A 560 74.33 15.12 71.31
N VAL A 561 74.63 16.41 71.52
CA VAL A 561 73.80 17.50 70.97
C VAL A 561 74.02 17.67 69.47
N ARG A 562 75.22 17.41 68.93
CA ARG A 562 75.41 17.27 67.48
C ARG A 562 74.73 16.01 66.95
N SER A 563 74.74 14.88 67.68
CA SER A 563 73.93 13.72 67.30
C SER A 563 72.44 14.06 67.38
N HIS A 564 72.00 14.90 68.32
CA HIS A 564 70.62 15.40 68.38
C HIS A 564 70.30 16.39 67.25
N GLU A 565 71.28 17.10 66.69
CA GLU A 565 71.15 17.83 65.42
C GLU A 565 71.05 16.87 64.22
N VAL A 566 71.70 15.70 64.26
CA VAL A 566 71.49 14.61 63.29
C VAL A 566 70.12 13.92 63.47
N SER A 567 69.60 13.74 64.69
CA SER A 567 68.20 13.34 64.89
C SER A 567 67.21 14.46 64.55
N ARG A 568 67.65 15.72 64.55
CA ARG A 568 66.92 16.83 63.93
C ARG A 568 66.94 16.72 62.40
N GLU A 569 67.91 16.02 61.81
CA GLU A 569 67.84 15.59 60.42
C GLU A 569 66.82 14.47 60.17
N GLU A 570 66.33 13.75 61.19
CA GLU A 570 65.20 12.82 61.06
C GLU A 570 63.83 13.52 61.16
N GLN A 571 63.69 14.57 61.97
CA GLN A 571 62.50 15.44 61.86
C GLN A 571 62.55 16.26 60.56
N ALA A 572 63.74 16.74 60.17
CA ALA A 572 63.95 17.23 58.82
C ALA A 572 63.87 16.11 57.77
N ALA A 573 63.83 14.81 58.10
CA ALA A 573 63.55 13.74 57.14
C ALA A 573 62.05 13.61 56.83
N LEU A 574 61.16 14.37 57.50
CA LEU A 574 59.79 14.56 57.04
C LEU A 574 59.70 15.72 56.03
N GLU A 575 60.33 16.87 56.31
CA GLU A 575 60.40 17.98 55.34
C GLU A 575 61.27 17.63 54.13
N ARG A 576 62.37 16.89 54.35
CA ARG A 576 63.15 16.22 53.32
C ARG A 576 62.48 14.96 52.78
N ARG A 577 61.32 14.48 53.27
CA ARG A 577 60.53 13.50 52.49
C ARG A 577 59.79 14.19 51.35
N CYS A 578 59.26 15.39 51.61
CA CYS A 578 58.77 16.28 50.57
C CYS A 578 59.93 16.77 49.66
N ALA A 579 61.12 17.04 50.22
CA ALA A 579 62.29 17.38 49.40
C ALA A 579 62.99 16.18 48.75
N VAL A 580 62.73 14.93 49.16
CA VAL A 580 63.15 13.71 48.44
C VAL A 580 62.17 13.38 47.32
N LEU A 581 60.89 13.77 47.41
CA LEU A 581 60.03 13.84 46.22
C LEU A 581 60.49 14.92 45.21
N LEU A 582 61.42 15.82 45.59
CA LEU A 582 62.18 16.66 44.67
C LEU A 582 63.56 16.05 44.33
N SER A 583 64.25 15.43 45.28
CA SER A 583 65.63 14.93 45.14
C SER A 583 65.74 13.52 44.52
N ASP A 584 64.72 12.68 44.60
CA ASP A 584 64.55 11.52 43.70
C ASP A 584 64.36 12.00 42.25
N GLY A 585 63.80 13.20 42.06
CA GLY A 585 63.83 13.93 40.80
C GLY A 585 65.25 14.35 40.38
N GLU A 586 66.20 14.48 41.31
CA GLU A 586 67.59 14.89 41.05
C GLU A 586 68.59 13.71 41.00
N GLY A 587 68.31 12.62 41.70
CA GLY A 587 68.85 11.29 41.42
C GLY A 587 68.40 10.81 40.04
N SER A 588 67.12 11.04 39.70
CA SER A 588 66.62 10.88 38.35
C SER A 588 67.31 11.85 37.38
N ARG A 589 67.60 13.11 37.75
CA ARG A 589 68.45 14.00 36.91
C ARG A 589 69.85 13.46 36.72
N THR A 590 70.49 12.79 37.66
CA THR A 590 71.88 12.30 37.47
C THR A 590 71.94 11.01 36.65
N ALA A 591 70.97 10.11 36.77
CA ALA A 591 70.77 9.03 35.81
C ALA A 591 70.40 9.58 34.41
N LEU A 592 69.44 10.50 34.37
CA LEU A 592 69.06 11.24 33.16
C LEU A 592 70.22 12.07 32.61
N GLU A 593 71.20 12.53 33.39
CA GLU A 593 72.37 13.27 32.90
C GLU A 593 73.40 12.37 32.24
N SER A 594 73.52 11.10 32.64
CA SER A 594 74.29 10.13 31.85
C SER A 594 73.58 9.79 30.54
N SER A 595 72.26 9.58 30.59
CA SER A 595 71.43 9.40 29.40
C SER A 595 71.32 10.68 28.57
N GLU A 596 71.52 11.86 29.15
CA GLU A 596 71.52 13.16 28.48
C GLU A 596 72.91 13.56 28.02
N ARG A 597 73.99 12.93 28.48
CA ARG A 597 75.29 13.08 27.80
C ARG A 597 75.30 12.22 26.54
N ALA A 598 74.65 11.06 26.55
CA ALA A 598 74.30 10.34 25.31
C ALA A 598 73.30 11.13 24.44
N ARG A 599 72.20 11.65 25.02
CA ARG A 599 71.24 12.50 24.31
C ARG A 599 71.88 13.79 23.80
N LYS A 600 72.82 14.42 24.51
CA LYS A 600 73.53 15.64 24.07
C LYS A 600 74.64 15.39 23.06
N VAL A 601 75.17 14.18 22.92
CA VAL A 601 75.94 13.83 21.70
C VAL A 601 74.97 13.76 20.51
N LEU A 602 73.84 13.07 20.64
CA LEU A 602 72.83 13.00 19.58
C LEU A 602 72.05 14.31 19.35
N GLU A 603 72.00 15.22 20.32
CA GLU A 603 71.42 16.57 20.22
C GLU A 603 72.46 17.60 19.81
N VAL A 604 73.76 17.34 19.95
CA VAL A 604 74.80 18.08 19.21
C VAL A 604 74.87 17.59 17.77
N GLU A 605 74.64 16.31 17.47
CA GLU A 605 74.39 15.87 16.08
C GLU A 605 73.07 16.44 15.54
N LEU A 606 71.99 16.48 16.34
CA LEU A 606 70.73 17.12 15.94
C LEU A 606 70.85 18.64 15.86
N GLN A 607 71.71 19.29 16.66
CA GLN A 607 71.95 20.73 16.60
C GLN A 607 73.02 21.08 15.56
N GLU A 608 73.92 20.18 15.17
CA GLU A 608 74.65 20.27 13.91
C GLU A 608 73.70 20.09 12.73
N VAL A 609 72.70 19.21 12.81
CA VAL A 609 71.63 19.10 11.80
C VAL A 609 70.68 20.30 11.87
N SER A 610 70.53 20.95 13.01
CA SER A 610 69.70 22.15 13.20
C SER A 610 70.47 23.44 12.92
N GLU A 611 71.80 23.43 12.94
CA GLU A 611 72.68 24.45 12.39
C GLU A 611 72.89 24.23 10.90
N LYS A 612 72.89 22.99 10.40
CA LYS A 612 72.70 22.68 8.98
C LYS A 612 71.26 23.00 8.52
N TYR A 613 70.25 22.98 9.40
CA TYR A 613 68.89 23.46 9.11
C TYR A 613 68.77 24.97 9.32
N SER A 614 69.58 25.59 10.17
CA SER A 614 69.70 27.04 10.31
C SER A 614 70.46 27.61 9.12
N ASP A 615 71.48 26.92 8.62
CA ASP A 615 72.15 27.20 7.35
C ASP A 615 71.30 26.81 6.16
N LEU A 616 70.49 25.74 6.19
CA LEU A 616 69.46 25.53 5.16
C LEU A 616 68.34 26.57 5.26
N ASN A 617 68.03 27.11 6.43
CA ASN A 617 67.02 28.15 6.62
C ASN A 617 67.58 29.55 6.35
N ASN A 618 68.88 29.78 6.51
CA ASN A 618 69.60 30.98 6.11
C ASN A 618 69.97 30.91 4.63
N GLN A 619 70.17 29.71 4.06
CA GLN A 619 70.14 29.46 2.62
C GLN A 619 68.70 29.55 2.09
N LEU A 620 67.66 29.23 2.87
CA LEU A 620 66.26 29.44 2.47
C LEU A 620 65.86 30.91 2.61
N GLN A 621 66.37 31.67 3.58
CA GLN A 621 66.19 33.12 3.68
C GLN A 621 67.15 33.88 2.76
N SER A 622 68.30 33.31 2.38
CA SER A 622 69.15 33.77 1.27
C SER A 622 68.54 33.40 -0.09
N ALA A 623 67.79 32.30 -0.18
CA ALA A 623 66.99 31.89 -1.34
C ALA A 623 65.55 32.40 -1.28
N LEU A 624 65.12 33.14 -0.24
CA LEU A 624 63.84 33.88 -0.15
C LEU A 624 64.06 35.39 -0.19
N SER A 625 65.22 35.90 0.23
CA SER A 625 65.74 37.20 -0.23
C SER A 625 66.30 37.07 -1.65
N GLY A 626 66.80 35.88 -2.01
CA GLY A 626 67.08 35.42 -3.36
C GLY A 626 65.82 35.11 -4.15
N ARG A 627 64.74 34.59 -3.54
CA ARG A 627 63.41 34.55 -4.20
C ARG A 627 62.85 35.94 -4.32
N ARG A 628 63.00 36.83 -3.33
CA ARG A 628 62.56 38.23 -3.43
C ARG A 628 63.38 39.04 -4.42
N LYS A 629 64.67 38.77 -4.58
CA LYS A 629 65.46 39.27 -5.71
C LYS A 629 65.00 38.64 -7.00
N LEU A 630 64.82 37.33 -7.08
CA LEU A 630 64.27 36.65 -8.26
C LEU A 630 62.78 36.90 -8.49
N GLU A 631 62.04 37.56 -7.59
CA GLU A 631 60.64 38.01 -7.66
C GLU A 631 60.57 39.51 -7.95
N VAL A 632 61.57 40.30 -7.55
CA VAL A 632 61.78 41.68 -8.02
C VAL A 632 62.38 41.66 -9.42
N ASP A 633 63.28 40.71 -9.71
CA ASP A 633 63.79 40.36 -11.03
C ASP A 633 62.73 39.55 -11.79
N LEU A 634 61.82 38.78 -11.15
CA LEU A 634 60.60 38.32 -11.82
C LEU A 634 59.67 39.49 -12.08
N GLN A 635 59.59 40.51 -11.22
CA GLN A 635 58.72 41.66 -11.44
C GLN A 635 59.30 42.63 -12.46
N THR A 636 60.60 42.82 -12.57
CA THR A 636 61.21 43.56 -13.69
C THR A 636 61.24 42.71 -14.95
N LEU A 637 61.48 41.40 -14.90
CA LEU A 637 61.23 40.53 -16.06
C LEU A 637 59.74 40.39 -16.38
N GLN A 638 58.80 40.55 -15.44
CA GLN A 638 57.36 40.56 -15.68
C GLN A 638 56.86 41.93 -16.10
N GLN A 639 57.55 43.01 -15.76
CA GLN A 639 57.22 44.37 -16.18
C GLN A 639 57.88 44.67 -17.54
N GLU A 640 59.10 44.21 -17.79
CA GLU A 640 59.68 44.11 -19.13
C GLU A 640 58.94 43.07 -19.98
N HIS A 641 58.46 41.95 -19.43
CA HIS A 641 57.56 41.03 -20.14
C HIS A 641 56.12 41.54 -20.19
N GLU A 642 55.67 42.50 -19.39
CA GLU A 642 54.35 43.14 -19.52
C GLU A 642 54.38 44.35 -20.45
N GLU A 643 55.53 45.01 -20.60
CA GLU A 643 55.81 46.05 -21.59
C GLU A 643 56.15 45.43 -22.94
N LEU A 644 56.95 44.34 -22.98
CA LEU A 644 57.08 43.49 -24.16
C LEU A 644 55.79 42.72 -24.44
N GLN A 645 54.99 42.29 -23.46
CA GLN A 645 53.61 41.85 -23.70
C GLN A 645 52.68 43.03 -23.98
N ALA A 646 52.98 44.31 -23.75
CA ALA A 646 52.13 45.42 -24.16
C ALA A 646 52.41 45.79 -25.62
N ALA A 647 53.69 45.82 -26.00
CA ALA A 647 54.12 45.92 -27.39
C ALA A 647 53.68 44.67 -28.20
N LEU A 648 53.82 43.47 -27.63
CA LEU A 648 53.36 42.23 -28.22
C LEU A 648 51.84 42.11 -28.16
N ARG A 649 51.10 42.50 -27.10
CA ARG A 649 49.62 42.58 -27.14
C ARG A 649 49.17 43.66 -28.12
N GLY A 650 49.90 44.76 -28.32
CA GLY A 650 49.57 45.79 -29.31
C GLY A 650 49.76 45.31 -30.76
N SER A 651 50.79 44.50 -31.03
CA SER A 651 51.00 43.86 -32.34
C SER A 651 50.15 42.60 -32.52
N VAL A 652 49.92 41.83 -31.45
CA VAL A 652 49.09 40.61 -31.39
C VAL A 652 47.61 40.92 -31.22
N GLU A 653 47.15 42.12 -30.88
CA GLU A 653 45.74 42.52 -31.07
C GLU A 653 45.48 42.97 -32.51
N LYS A 654 46.46 43.56 -33.17
CA LYS A 654 46.37 43.80 -34.62
C LYS A 654 46.47 42.49 -35.39
N ALA A 655 47.37 41.60 -35.00
CA ALA A 655 47.53 40.26 -35.56
C ALA A 655 46.53 39.22 -34.99
N LYS A 656 45.79 39.48 -33.91
CA LYS A 656 44.58 38.72 -33.53
C LYS A 656 43.31 39.35 -34.09
N LYS A 657 43.24 40.60 -34.50
CA LYS A 657 42.11 41.06 -35.32
C LYS A 657 42.25 40.49 -36.72
N ALA A 658 43.38 40.71 -37.39
CA ALA A 658 43.69 40.02 -38.64
C ALA A 658 43.73 38.48 -38.48
N GLY A 659 44.21 37.97 -37.35
CA GLY A 659 44.33 36.51 -37.10
C GLY A 659 43.06 35.84 -36.57
N VAL A 660 42.13 36.55 -35.92
CA VAL A 660 40.77 36.03 -35.65
C VAL A 660 39.90 36.24 -36.87
N GLU A 661 40.15 37.22 -37.75
CA GLU A 661 39.49 37.23 -39.06
C GLU A 661 40.04 36.11 -39.96
N LEU A 662 41.35 35.88 -40.00
CA LEU A 662 41.96 34.78 -40.75
C LEU A 662 41.72 33.40 -40.12
N ALA A 663 41.54 33.30 -38.79
CA ALA A 663 41.12 32.07 -38.13
C ALA A 663 39.60 31.94 -38.00
N ARG A 664 38.80 32.98 -38.21
CA ARG A 664 37.33 32.86 -38.38
C ARG A 664 37.01 32.49 -39.81
N VAL A 665 37.64 33.10 -40.81
CA VAL A 665 37.60 32.60 -42.20
C VAL A 665 38.32 31.26 -42.32
N GLY A 666 39.37 31.04 -41.53
CA GLY A 666 40.08 29.76 -41.44
C GLY A 666 39.27 28.68 -40.76
N GLU A 667 38.53 28.97 -39.68
CA GLU A 667 37.63 28.04 -39.01
C GLU A 667 36.28 27.93 -39.73
N GLU A 668 35.81 28.95 -40.45
CA GLU A 668 34.67 28.85 -41.38
C GLU A 668 35.06 28.00 -42.59
N LEU A 669 36.28 28.11 -43.09
CA LEU A 669 36.80 27.21 -44.14
C LEU A 669 37.13 25.82 -43.58
N ARG A 670 37.58 25.69 -42.32
CA ARG A 670 37.83 24.38 -41.68
C ARG A 670 36.52 23.70 -41.31
N LEU A 671 35.52 24.43 -40.84
CA LEU A 671 34.17 23.95 -40.60
C LEU A 671 33.47 23.66 -41.92
N GLU A 672 33.61 24.45 -42.98
CA GLU A 672 33.00 24.12 -44.28
C GLU A 672 33.79 23.01 -45.01
N GLN A 673 35.09 22.83 -44.75
CA GLN A 673 35.85 21.65 -45.19
C GLN A 673 35.53 20.41 -44.35
N GLU A 674 35.30 20.54 -43.04
CA GLU A 674 34.83 19.45 -42.18
C GLU A 674 33.37 19.14 -42.42
N HIS A 675 32.54 20.11 -42.78
CA HIS A 675 31.15 19.94 -43.17
C HIS A 675 31.09 19.38 -44.59
N ALA A 676 31.99 19.75 -45.51
CA ALA A 676 32.16 19.07 -46.79
C ALA A 676 32.76 17.66 -46.63
N LEU A 677 33.64 17.41 -45.65
CA LEU A 677 34.16 16.07 -45.33
C LEU A 677 33.15 15.22 -44.55
N LEU A 678 32.30 15.82 -43.73
CA LEU A 678 31.17 15.17 -43.07
C LEU A 678 30.04 14.94 -44.07
N LEU A 679 29.83 15.83 -45.04
CA LEU A 679 28.94 15.60 -46.18
C LEU A 679 29.55 14.63 -47.18
N GLU A 680 30.87 14.51 -47.35
CA GLU A 680 31.51 13.45 -48.14
C GLU A 680 31.54 12.11 -47.39
N ARG A 681 31.67 12.09 -46.06
CA ARG A 681 31.61 10.88 -45.22
C ARG A 681 30.17 10.44 -44.98
N ALA A 682 29.23 11.38 -44.87
CA ALA A 682 27.81 11.10 -44.88
C ALA A 682 27.34 10.78 -46.30
N LYS A 683 27.90 11.36 -47.36
CA LYS A 683 27.62 10.93 -48.75
C LYS A 683 28.22 9.56 -49.03
N LYS A 684 29.47 9.27 -48.70
CA LYS A 684 30.05 7.91 -48.83
C LYS A 684 29.44 6.93 -47.84
N GLY A 685 28.93 7.42 -46.71
CA GLY A 685 28.14 6.67 -45.73
C GLY A 685 26.69 6.44 -46.16
N LEU A 686 26.10 7.33 -46.95
CA LEU A 686 24.78 7.21 -47.56
C LEU A 686 24.84 6.53 -48.92
N GLU A 687 25.93 6.59 -49.66
CA GLU A 687 26.23 5.76 -50.84
C GLU A 687 26.60 4.35 -50.38
N GLY A 688 27.32 4.24 -49.27
CA GLY A 688 27.56 2.99 -48.55
C GLY A 688 26.25 2.41 -48.01
N GLN A 689 25.44 3.20 -47.30
CA GLN A 689 24.11 2.76 -46.85
C GLN A 689 23.13 2.58 -48.00
N ILE A 690 23.20 3.31 -49.12
CA ILE A 690 22.37 3.04 -50.30
C ILE A 690 22.87 1.77 -50.99
N LYS A 691 24.16 1.47 -51.00
CA LYS A 691 24.68 0.22 -51.55
C LYS A 691 24.41 -0.98 -50.63
N ASP A 692 24.46 -0.81 -49.32
CA ASP A 692 24.07 -1.79 -48.32
C ASP A 692 22.55 -1.90 -48.18
N MET A 693 21.77 -0.85 -48.45
CA MET A 693 20.30 -0.90 -48.48
C MET A 693 19.76 -1.31 -49.84
N SER A 694 20.50 -1.13 -50.94
CA SER A 694 20.24 -1.79 -52.23
C SER A 694 20.66 -3.24 -52.17
N GLY A 695 21.81 -3.57 -51.55
CA GLY A 695 22.21 -4.95 -51.26
C GLY A 695 21.22 -5.63 -50.32
N ARG A 696 20.79 -4.96 -49.24
CA ARG A 696 19.73 -5.45 -48.35
C ARG A 696 18.34 -5.34 -48.95
N LEU A 697 18.11 -4.56 -50.01
CA LEU A 697 16.87 -4.58 -50.79
C LEU A 697 16.88 -5.78 -51.75
N GLU A 698 17.98 -6.05 -52.46
CA GLU A 698 18.15 -7.24 -53.29
C GLU A 698 18.14 -8.52 -52.44
N GLU A 699 18.75 -8.51 -51.25
CA GLU A 699 18.65 -9.60 -50.28
C GLU A 699 17.25 -9.67 -49.65
N ALA A 700 16.61 -8.55 -49.28
CA ALA A 700 15.24 -8.57 -48.78
C ALA A 700 14.23 -8.93 -49.86
N GLU A 701 14.49 -8.67 -51.14
CA GLU A 701 13.69 -9.11 -52.29
C GLU A 701 13.97 -10.57 -52.58
N GLN A 702 15.21 -11.06 -52.49
CA GLN A 702 15.51 -12.49 -52.54
C GLN A 702 14.86 -13.25 -51.37
N ILE A 703 14.86 -12.67 -50.16
CA ILE A 703 14.24 -13.22 -48.94
C ILE A 703 12.72 -13.04 -48.98
N ALA A 704 12.17 -12.01 -49.62
CA ALA A 704 10.74 -11.82 -49.86
C ALA A 704 10.24 -12.57 -51.10
N LEU A 705 11.10 -13.04 -52.01
CA LEU A 705 10.76 -13.97 -53.09
C LEU A 705 10.84 -15.43 -52.61
N LYS A 706 11.82 -15.78 -51.77
CA LYS A 706 11.93 -17.10 -51.14
C LYS A 706 10.94 -17.26 -49.98
N GLY A 707 10.86 -16.26 -49.12
CA GLY A 707 9.87 -16.12 -48.05
C GLY A 707 8.48 -15.86 -48.62
N GLY A 708 8.35 -15.02 -49.65
CA GLY A 708 7.09 -14.85 -50.39
C GLY A 708 6.65 -16.14 -51.07
N LYS A 709 7.53 -16.96 -51.67
CA LYS A 709 7.13 -18.30 -52.13
C LYS A 709 6.67 -19.21 -51.00
N LYS A 710 7.28 -19.14 -49.80
CA LYS A 710 6.79 -19.89 -48.62
C LYS A 710 5.49 -19.32 -48.04
N ILE A 711 5.27 -18.02 -48.12
CA ILE A 711 4.04 -17.34 -47.68
C ILE A 711 2.92 -17.59 -48.69
N ILE A 712 3.20 -17.51 -49.98
CA ILE A 712 2.31 -17.91 -51.07
C ILE A 712 1.98 -19.39 -50.93
N GLN A 713 2.93 -20.31 -50.73
CA GLN A 713 2.59 -21.71 -50.45
C GLN A 713 1.78 -21.91 -49.16
N LYS A 714 1.98 -21.08 -48.13
CA LYS A 714 1.12 -21.06 -46.92
C LYS A 714 -0.24 -20.39 -47.15
N LEU A 715 -0.38 -19.52 -48.15
CA LEU A 715 -1.62 -18.85 -48.54
C LEU A 715 -2.40 -19.67 -49.55
N GLU A 716 -1.75 -20.42 -50.44
CA GLU A 716 -2.30 -21.47 -51.31
C GLU A 716 -2.73 -22.67 -50.45
N GLY A 717 -1.91 -23.03 -49.44
CA GLY A 717 -2.29 -23.96 -48.38
C GLY A 717 -3.52 -23.47 -47.62
N LYS A 718 -3.46 -22.27 -47.02
CA LYS A 718 -4.62 -21.66 -46.36
C LYS A 718 -5.82 -21.44 -47.28
N VAL A 719 -5.65 -21.19 -48.58
CA VAL A 719 -6.76 -21.10 -49.53
C VAL A 719 -7.38 -22.47 -49.73
N LYS A 720 -6.60 -23.54 -49.85
CA LYS A 720 -7.14 -24.91 -49.85
C LYS A 720 -7.79 -25.30 -48.52
N ASP A 721 -7.20 -24.90 -47.41
CA ASP A 721 -7.75 -25.17 -46.07
C ASP A 721 -9.05 -24.37 -45.88
N LEU A 722 -9.11 -23.10 -46.33
CA LEU A 722 -10.31 -22.26 -46.34
C LEU A 722 -11.34 -22.69 -47.39
N GLU A 723 -10.93 -23.29 -48.52
CA GLU A 723 -11.82 -23.91 -49.51
C GLU A 723 -12.43 -25.19 -48.93
N LEU A 724 -11.66 -25.99 -48.19
CA LEU A 724 -12.13 -27.17 -47.47
C LEU A 724 -13.00 -26.80 -46.27
N GLU A 725 -12.65 -25.75 -45.52
CA GLU A 725 -13.49 -25.19 -44.45
C GLU A 725 -14.77 -24.59 -45.03
N LEU A 726 -14.71 -23.85 -46.14
CA LEU A 726 -15.87 -23.33 -46.87
C LEU A 726 -16.74 -24.45 -47.44
N ASP A 727 -16.17 -25.53 -47.96
CA ASP A 727 -16.92 -26.70 -48.42
C ASP A 727 -17.52 -27.48 -47.21
N SER A 728 -16.84 -27.49 -46.06
CA SER A 728 -17.37 -28.01 -44.80
C SER A 728 -18.49 -27.13 -44.22
N GLU A 729 -18.40 -25.81 -44.36
CA GLU A 729 -19.41 -24.85 -43.95
C GLU A 729 -20.57 -24.80 -44.94
N GLN A 730 -20.35 -25.02 -46.24
CA GLN A 730 -21.45 -25.27 -47.19
C GLN A 730 -22.17 -26.57 -46.85
N LYS A 731 -21.48 -27.60 -46.37
CA LYS A 731 -22.10 -28.85 -45.85
C LYS A 731 -22.86 -28.61 -44.55
N ARG A 732 -22.25 -27.95 -43.55
CA ARG A 732 -22.92 -27.55 -42.29
C ARG A 732 -24.08 -26.59 -42.52
N HIS A 733 -23.98 -25.67 -43.47
CA HIS A 733 -25.04 -24.75 -43.84
C HIS A 733 -26.15 -25.48 -44.61
N ALA A 734 -25.83 -26.42 -45.49
CA ALA A 734 -26.83 -27.30 -46.10
C ALA A 734 -27.52 -28.21 -45.06
N GLU A 735 -26.83 -28.61 -44.00
CA GLU A 735 -27.42 -29.32 -42.86
C GLU A 735 -28.24 -28.41 -41.95
N THR A 736 -27.80 -27.18 -41.73
CA THR A 736 -28.53 -26.12 -41.03
C THR A 736 -29.79 -25.72 -41.78
N VAL A 737 -29.76 -25.70 -43.12
CA VAL A 737 -30.94 -25.50 -43.97
C VAL A 737 -31.85 -26.74 -43.95
N LYS A 738 -31.32 -27.97 -43.80
CA LYS A 738 -32.14 -29.17 -43.59
C LYS A 738 -32.80 -29.18 -42.20
N THR A 739 -32.12 -28.74 -41.14
CA THR A 739 -32.72 -28.63 -39.79
C THR A 739 -33.65 -27.43 -39.70
N LEU A 740 -33.34 -26.29 -40.32
CA LEU A 740 -34.26 -25.16 -40.50
C LEU A 740 -35.54 -25.64 -41.20
N ARG A 741 -35.45 -26.35 -42.33
CA ARG A 741 -36.63 -26.91 -43.03
C ARG A 741 -37.39 -27.97 -42.23
N LYS A 742 -36.76 -28.67 -41.28
CA LYS A 742 -37.47 -29.53 -40.30
C LYS A 742 -38.18 -28.68 -39.24
N ASN A 743 -37.54 -27.63 -38.74
CA ASN A 743 -38.09 -26.72 -37.75
C ASN A 743 -39.21 -25.85 -38.34
N GLU A 744 -39.14 -25.45 -39.62
CA GLU A 744 -40.22 -24.78 -40.37
C GLU A 744 -41.45 -25.68 -40.52
N ARG A 745 -41.27 -26.98 -40.77
CA ARG A 745 -42.37 -27.95 -40.78
C ARG A 745 -42.98 -28.08 -39.40
N ARG A 746 -42.15 -28.28 -38.37
CA ARG A 746 -42.60 -28.34 -36.98
C ARG A 746 -43.27 -27.04 -36.50
N LEU A 747 -42.83 -25.88 -36.98
CA LEU A 747 -43.46 -24.59 -36.73
C LEU A 747 -44.83 -24.51 -37.44
N LYS A 748 -44.94 -24.98 -38.69
CA LYS A 748 -46.23 -25.05 -39.41
C LYS A 748 -47.19 -26.06 -38.79
N GLU A 749 -46.69 -27.19 -38.29
CA GLU A 749 -47.45 -28.16 -37.51
C GLU A 749 -47.95 -27.55 -36.20
N LEU A 750 -47.10 -26.83 -35.44
CA LEU A 750 -47.49 -26.12 -34.22
C LEU A 750 -48.41 -24.92 -34.46
N LEU A 751 -48.27 -24.21 -35.60
CA LEU A 751 -49.18 -23.15 -36.01
C LEU A 751 -50.55 -23.73 -36.40
N PHE A 752 -50.59 -24.85 -37.14
CA PHE A 752 -51.83 -25.55 -37.45
C PHE A 752 -52.51 -26.08 -36.18
N GLN A 753 -51.74 -26.64 -35.24
CA GLN A 753 -52.22 -27.05 -33.91
C GLN A 753 -52.83 -25.86 -33.17
N SER A 754 -52.13 -24.72 -33.12
CA SER A 754 -52.60 -23.48 -32.48
C SER A 754 -53.86 -22.91 -33.15
N GLU A 755 -53.93 -22.96 -34.48
CA GLU A 755 -55.13 -22.59 -35.23
C GLU A 755 -56.32 -23.53 -34.96
N GLU A 756 -56.08 -24.84 -34.84
CA GLU A 756 -57.11 -25.83 -34.52
C GLU A 756 -57.59 -25.69 -33.07
N ASP A 757 -56.68 -25.43 -32.13
CA ASP A 757 -57.00 -25.11 -30.74
C ASP A 757 -57.75 -23.77 -30.62
N GLN A 758 -57.40 -22.74 -31.40
CA GLN A 758 -58.20 -21.51 -31.49
C GLN A 758 -59.60 -21.77 -32.06
N LYS A 759 -59.73 -22.59 -33.11
CA LYS A 759 -61.04 -22.97 -33.67
C LYS A 759 -61.86 -23.79 -32.66
N ASN A 760 -61.22 -24.62 -31.83
CA ASN A 760 -61.87 -25.34 -30.73
C ASN A 760 -62.25 -24.40 -29.57
N GLN A 761 -61.42 -23.39 -29.26
CA GLN A 761 -61.73 -22.36 -28.26
C GLN A 761 -62.90 -21.47 -28.70
N GLN A 762 -62.97 -21.10 -29.98
CA GLN A 762 -64.12 -20.41 -30.58
C GLN A 762 -65.39 -21.27 -30.53
N ARG A 763 -65.33 -22.56 -30.88
CA ARG A 763 -66.46 -23.50 -30.73
C ARG A 763 -66.93 -23.60 -29.27
N MET A 764 -66.00 -23.57 -28.30
CA MET A 764 -66.31 -23.55 -26.87
C MET A 764 -66.95 -22.22 -26.44
N GLN A 765 -66.48 -21.08 -26.96
CA GLN A 765 -67.10 -19.77 -26.73
C GLN A 765 -68.51 -19.70 -27.30
N GLU A 766 -68.73 -20.12 -28.55
CA GLU A 766 -70.06 -20.24 -29.15
C GLU A 766 -70.98 -21.16 -28.33
N LEU A 767 -70.47 -22.28 -27.81
CA LEU A 767 -71.24 -23.18 -26.95
C LEU A 767 -71.63 -22.50 -25.63
N VAL A 768 -70.71 -21.77 -25.00
CA VAL A 768 -70.97 -20.96 -23.80
C VAL A 768 -71.99 -19.85 -24.09
N GLU A 769 -71.89 -19.13 -25.19
CA GLU A 769 -72.85 -18.09 -25.59
C GLU A 769 -74.24 -18.66 -25.88
N ARG A 770 -74.32 -19.83 -26.54
CA ARG A 770 -75.59 -20.55 -26.75
C ARG A 770 -76.19 -21.03 -25.41
N LEU A 771 -75.38 -21.47 -24.46
CA LEU A 771 -75.82 -21.86 -23.12
C LEU A 771 -76.26 -20.64 -22.28
N GLN A 772 -75.54 -19.52 -22.34
CA GLN A 772 -75.96 -18.26 -21.72
C GLN A 772 -77.25 -17.71 -22.34
N SER A 773 -77.42 -17.83 -23.66
CA SER A 773 -78.65 -17.44 -24.37
C SER A 773 -79.83 -18.31 -23.95
N LYS A 774 -79.63 -19.63 -23.79
CA LYS A 774 -80.63 -20.52 -23.19
C LYS A 774 -80.92 -20.17 -21.73
N MET A 775 -79.91 -19.85 -20.92
CA MET A 775 -80.11 -19.40 -19.53
C MET A 775 -80.93 -18.11 -19.45
N LYS A 776 -80.68 -17.14 -20.34
CA LYS A 776 -81.50 -15.91 -20.46
C LYS A 776 -82.94 -16.22 -20.89
N ALA A 777 -83.13 -17.14 -21.84
CA ALA A 777 -84.46 -17.58 -22.26
C ALA A 777 -85.22 -18.30 -21.13
N TYR A 778 -84.56 -19.19 -20.37
CA TYR A 778 -85.17 -19.85 -19.21
C TYR A 778 -85.47 -18.88 -18.06
N LYS A 779 -84.59 -17.90 -17.78
CA LYS A 779 -84.89 -16.82 -16.83
C LYS A 779 -86.15 -16.07 -17.25
N ARG A 780 -86.22 -15.62 -18.50
CA ARG A 780 -87.39 -14.92 -19.04
C ARG A 780 -88.66 -15.78 -18.96
N GLN A 781 -88.56 -17.08 -19.21
CA GLN A 781 -89.69 -18.01 -19.10
C GLN A 781 -90.15 -18.23 -17.64
N VAL A 782 -89.25 -18.11 -16.66
CA VAL A 782 -89.59 -18.08 -15.23
C VAL A 782 -90.22 -16.74 -14.85
N GLU A 783 -89.65 -15.62 -15.31
CA GLU A 783 -90.19 -14.26 -15.10
C GLU A 783 -91.61 -14.14 -15.68
N GLU A 784 -91.84 -14.61 -16.91
CA GLU A 784 -93.17 -14.68 -17.55
C GLU A 784 -94.14 -15.61 -16.80
N ALA A 785 -93.65 -16.71 -16.19
CA ALA A 785 -94.47 -17.59 -15.35
C ALA A 785 -94.81 -16.97 -13.98
N GLU A 786 -93.89 -16.20 -13.39
CA GLU A 786 -94.11 -15.42 -12.17
C GLU A 786 -95.08 -14.26 -12.42
N GLU A 787 -94.99 -13.55 -13.55
CA GLU A 787 -96.00 -12.57 -13.97
C GLU A 787 -97.37 -13.21 -14.15
N GLN A 788 -97.47 -14.35 -14.84
CA GLN A 788 -98.71 -15.09 -15.03
C GLN A 788 -99.31 -15.57 -13.69
N ALA A 789 -98.47 -16.02 -12.75
CA ALA A 789 -98.88 -16.38 -11.40
C ALA A 789 -99.38 -15.16 -10.61
N ASN A 790 -98.65 -14.04 -10.64
CA ASN A 790 -99.04 -12.78 -10.00
C ASN A 790 -100.34 -12.21 -10.59
N MET A 791 -100.54 -12.27 -11.90
CA MET A 791 -101.80 -11.89 -12.55
C MET A 791 -102.96 -12.76 -12.08
N ASN A 792 -102.76 -14.07 -11.94
CA ASN A 792 -103.80 -14.98 -11.44
C ASN A 792 -104.06 -14.78 -9.94
N LEU A 793 -103.04 -14.44 -9.15
CA LEU A 793 -103.17 -14.11 -7.72
C LEU A 793 -103.85 -12.74 -7.52
N ALA A 794 -103.64 -11.78 -8.42
CA ALA A 794 -104.38 -10.51 -8.47
C ALA A 794 -105.85 -10.72 -8.88
N LYS A 795 -106.14 -11.58 -9.87
CA LYS A 795 -107.52 -12.00 -10.18
C LYS A 795 -108.18 -12.68 -8.99
N TYR A 796 -107.47 -13.58 -8.31
CA TYR A 796 -107.96 -14.26 -7.11
C TYR A 796 -108.32 -13.26 -5.99
N ARG A 797 -107.44 -12.29 -5.71
CA ARG A 797 -107.74 -11.20 -4.76
C ARG A 797 -108.96 -10.37 -5.19
N LYS A 798 -109.13 -10.11 -6.49
CA LYS A 798 -110.31 -9.40 -7.01
C LYS A 798 -111.60 -10.22 -6.84
N THR A 799 -111.56 -11.53 -7.11
CA THR A 799 -112.72 -12.41 -6.87
C THR A 799 -112.99 -12.64 -5.39
N VAL A 800 -111.98 -12.54 -4.52
CA VAL A 800 -112.17 -12.50 -3.06
C VAL A 800 -112.88 -11.19 -2.67
N HIS A 801 -112.44 -10.02 -3.12
CA HIS A 801 -113.19 -8.78 -2.84
C HIS A 801 -114.60 -8.74 -3.47
N GLU A 802 -114.81 -9.33 -4.64
CA GLU A 802 -116.16 -9.45 -5.22
C GLU A 802 -117.05 -10.44 -4.42
N LEU A 803 -116.43 -11.40 -3.71
CA LEU A 803 -117.09 -12.27 -2.74
C LEU A 803 -117.32 -11.52 -1.42
N ASP A 804 -116.34 -10.81 -0.87
CA ASP A 804 -116.45 -9.98 0.34
C ASP A 804 -117.59 -8.96 0.16
N ASP A 805 -117.63 -8.22 -0.95
CA ASP A 805 -118.72 -7.30 -1.32
C ASP A 805 -120.07 -8.04 -1.41
N ALA A 806 -120.09 -9.30 -1.85
CA ALA A 806 -121.31 -10.10 -1.97
C ALA A 806 -121.76 -10.67 -0.62
N GLU A 807 -120.83 -10.99 0.28
CA GLU A 807 -121.08 -11.39 1.66
C GLU A 807 -121.56 -10.19 2.49
N GLU A 808 -120.98 -9.00 2.35
CA GLU A 808 -121.53 -7.77 2.96
C GLU A 808 -122.95 -7.46 2.44
N ARG A 809 -123.21 -7.62 1.14
CA ARG A 809 -124.57 -7.48 0.58
C ARG A 809 -125.52 -8.58 1.09
N ALA A 810 -125.01 -9.80 1.29
CA ALA A 810 -125.77 -10.89 1.89
C ALA A 810 -126.08 -10.60 3.38
N ASP A 811 -125.14 -10.08 4.17
CA ASP A 811 -125.32 -9.68 5.57
C ASP A 811 -126.24 -8.46 5.72
N ILE A 812 -126.22 -7.52 4.77
CA ILE A 812 -127.21 -6.43 4.70
C ILE A 812 -128.61 -7.00 4.40
N ALA A 813 -128.73 -7.99 3.50
CA ALA A 813 -130.00 -8.66 3.20
C ALA A 813 -130.47 -9.57 4.34
N GLU A 814 -129.58 -10.34 4.98
CA GLU A 814 -129.83 -11.22 6.13
C GLU A 814 -130.19 -10.40 7.37
N SER A 815 -129.52 -9.28 7.63
CA SER A 815 -129.87 -8.38 8.74
C SER A 815 -131.17 -7.62 8.48
N ALA A 816 -131.51 -7.29 7.24
CA ALA A 816 -132.84 -6.78 6.86
C ALA A 816 -133.92 -7.88 7.03
N LEU A 817 -133.68 -9.10 6.53
CA LEU A 817 -134.56 -10.25 6.72
C LEU A 817 -134.68 -10.64 8.20
N THR A 818 -133.64 -10.44 9.01
CA THR A 818 -133.66 -10.70 10.45
C THR A 818 -134.42 -9.61 11.20
N LYS A 819 -134.32 -8.34 10.79
CA LYS A 819 -135.21 -7.25 11.25
C LYS A 819 -136.68 -7.52 10.87
N ILE A 820 -136.95 -8.20 9.75
CA ILE A 820 -138.31 -8.62 9.35
C ILE A 820 -138.77 -9.88 10.12
N ARG A 821 -137.90 -10.89 10.29
CA ARG A 821 -138.19 -12.14 11.04
C ARG A 821 -138.43 -11.87 12.54
N THR A 822 -137.64 -11.00 13.16
CA THR A 822 -137.86 -10.54 14.56
C THR A 822 -139.16 -9.74 14.72
N LYS A 823 -139.64 -9.07 13.66
CA LYS A 823 -140.94 -8.39 13.66
C LYS A 823 -142.15 -9.33 13.50
N ASN A 824 -141.93 -10.59 13.08
CA ASN A 824 -142.98 -11.57 12.75
C ASN A 824 -142.94 -12.87 13.58
N ARG A 825 -142.21 -12.95 14.70
CA ARG A 825 -142.13 -14.20 15.50
C ARG A 825 -142.03 -14.02 17.02
N SER A 826 -142.88 -13.16 17.58
CA SER A 826 -143.00 -12.89 19.02
C SER A 826 -143.73 -13.99 19.82
N SER A 827 -143.34 -15.27 19.68
CA SER A 827 -143.93 -16.39 20.44
C SER A 827 -143.14 -17.71 20.33
N PHE A 828 -142.77 -18.30 21.49
CA PHE A 828 -142.22 -19.66 21.73
C PHE A 828 -140.90 -20.02 21.00
N GLY A 829 -140.04 -20.93 21.48
CA GLY A 829 -140.02 -21.62 22.79
C GLY A 829 -139.46 -23.07 22.72
N LYS A 830 -138.30 -23.33 23.34
CA LYS A 830 -137.56 -24.62 23.48
C LYS A 830 -136.93 -25.22 22.19
N GLY A 831 -135.73 -25.80 22.33
CA GLY A 831 -135.04 -26.63 21.33
C GLY A 831 -133.60 -26.97 21.77
N HIS A 832 -133.20 -28.25 21.77
CA HIS A 832 -131.96 -28.77 22.39
C HIS A 832 -130.84 -29.12 21.37
N SER A 833 -129.67 -29.51 21.92
CA SER A 833 -128.46 -30.10 21.28
C SER A 833 -127.55 -29.13 20.52
N SER A 834 -126.22 -29.04 20.76
CA SER A 834 -125.14 -30.01 21.09
C SER A 834 -124.48 -30.58 19.82
N GLY A 835 -123.17 -30.46 19.62
CA GLY A 835 -122.14 -29.78 20.44
C GLY A 835 -120.71 -30.20 20.03
N TYR A 836 -119.69 -29.73 20.77
CA TYR A 836 -118.25 -30.12 20.67
C TYR A 836 -117.53 -29.79 19.33
N SER A 837 -116.23 -29.45 19.29
CA SER A 837 -115.35 -28.86 20.31
C SER A 837 -114.01 -28.36 19.70
N THR A 838 -113.59 -27.13 20.04
CA THR A 838 -112.24 -26.72 20.57
C THR A 838 -110.89 -27.20 19.95
N PRO A 839 -109.76 -26.48 20.17
CA PRO A 839 -109.60 -25.01 20.21
C PRO A 839 -108.22 -24.43 19.74
N PHE A 840 -108.25 -23.15 19.33
CA PHE A 840 -107.31 -22.07 19.71
C PHE A 840 -105.86 -21.93 19.12
N PRO A 841 -105.25 -20.70 19.18
CA PRO A 841 -104.26 -20.22 18.20
C PRO A 841 -103.08 -19.42 18.84
N GLY A 842 -102.50 -18.44 18.12
CA GLY A 842 -101.54 -17.42 18.59
C GLY A 842 -100.19 -17.51 17.86
N LEU A 843 -99.64 -16.56 17.07
CA LEU A 843 -99.70 -15.08 16.95
C LEU A 843 -98.63 -14.31 17.79
N VAL A 844 -98.01 -13.28 17.17
CA VAL A 844 -97.20 -12.17 17.76
C VAL A 844 -95.66 -12.34 17.98
N ARG A 845 -94.86 -12.01 16.95
CA ARG A 845 -93.99 -10.79 16.83
C ARG A 845 -93.03 -10.32 17.97
N SER A 846 -91.70 -10.48 17.77
CA SER A 846 -90.58 -9.51 18.09
C SER A 846 -90.31 -9.08 19.58
N PRO A 847 -89.31 -8.21 19.94
CA PRO A 847 -87.89 -7.99 19.53
C PRO A 847 -86.87 -7.81 20.73
N SER A 848 -85.58 -7.53 20.43
CA SER A 848 -84.61 -6.71 21.24
C SER A 848 -84.01 -7.32 22.57
N SER A 849 -82.68 -7.26 22.87
CA SER A 849 -81.79 -6.19 23.46
C SER A 849 -81.70 -6.19 25.02
N VAL A 850 -80.77 -5.56 25.78
CA VAL A 850 -79.63 -4.62 25.58
C VAL A 850 -78.47 -4.89 26.60
N GLY A 851 -77.20 -4.64 26.25
CA GLY A 851 -76.09 -4.25 27.17
C GLY A 851 -75.43 -5.35 28.05
N SER A 852 -74.34 -5.10 28.79
CA SER A 852 -73.31 -4.01 28.82
C SER A 852 -72.14 -4.49 29.75
N GLU A 853 -70.95 -3.89 29.93
CA GLU A 853 -70.29 -2.65 29.44
C GLU A 853 -68.74 -2.75 29.60
N GLY A 854 -67.96 -1.84 29.01
CA GLY A 854 -66.51 -1.67 29.28
C GLY A 854 -65.77 -0.81 28.24
N ARG A 855 -65.06 0.26 28.65
CA ARG A 855 -64.48 1.29 27.75
C ARG A 855 -63.04 1.01 27.31
N GLY A 856 -62.69 1.44 26.09
CA GLY A 856 -61.30 1.57 25.62
C GLY A 856 -61.14 1.95 24.14
N GLU A 857 -61.49 3.18 23.74
CA GLU A 857 -61.03 3.73 22.45
C GLU A 857 -59.49 3.96 22.50
N LYS A 858 -58.71 3.94 21.40
CA LYS A 858 -59.04 4.19 19.98
C LYS A 858 -57.95 3.62 19.05
N MET A 859 -58.28 3.47 17.76
CA MET A 859 -57.42 3.54 16.54
C MET A 859 -57.40 2.32 15.59
N LEU A 860 -57.30 2.68 14.29
CA LEU A 860 -56.96 1.90 13.07
C LEU A 860 -58.08 1.22 12.26
N ASN A 861 -57.89 1.35 10.94
CA ASN A 861 -58.69 0.87 9.81
C ASN A 861 -58.22 -0.56 9.42
N ASP A 862 -58.68 -1.25 8.35
CA ASP A 862 -59.39 -0.82 7.15
C ASP A 862 -60.22 -1.97 6.51
N ASP A 863 -61.15 -1.62 5.62
CA ASP A 863 -61.99 -2.56 4.87
C ASP A 863 -61.38 -2.95 3.50
N GLY A 864 -61.84 -4.06 2.89
CA GLY A 864 -61.65 -4.28 1.45
C GLY A 864 -61.67 -5.72 0.94
N GLU A 865 -62.79 -6.14 0.33
CA GLU A 865 -62.80 -7.24 -0.66
C GLU A 865 -62.28 -6.72 -2.02
N SER A 866 -61.40 -7.44 -2.72
CA SER A 866 -61.30 -7.31 -4.18
C SER A 866 -60.65 -8.50 -4.90
N VAL A 867 -61.15 -8.72 -6.11
CA VAL A 867 -60.58 -9.53 -7.20
C VAL A 867 -59.22 -8.98 -7.66
N SER A 868 -58.29 -9.86 -8.08
CA SER A 868 -57.58 -9.82 -9.39
C SER A 868 -56.09 -10.22 -9.39
N SER A 869 -55.79 -11.30 -10.13
CA SER A 869 -54.62 -11.47 -11.04
C SER A 869 -53.16 -11.50 -10.52
N LEU A 870 -52.30 -12.20 -11.29
CA LEU A 870 -50.83 -12.35 -11.14
C LEU A 870 -50.37 -13.12 -9.86
N ILE A 871 -49.26 -13.87 -9.84
CA ILE A 871 -48.49 -14.50 -10.94
C ILE A 871 -47.95 -15.88 -10.45
N PRO A 872 -47.65 -16.86 -11.33
CA PRO A 872 -47.43 -18.26 -10.90
C PRO A 872 -46.01 -18.65 -10.45
N ALA A 873 -45.92 -19.85 -9.89
CA ALA A 873 -44.85 -20.85 -10.10
C ALA A 873 -43.39 -20.57 -9.67
N TYR A 874 -43.10 -19.50 -8.92
CA TYR A 874 -41.71 -19.14 -8.57
C TYR A 874 -40.94 -20.12 -7.65
N LEU A 875 -41.57 -21.18 -7.13
CA LEU A 875 -40.97 -22.12 -6.16
C LEU A 875 -40.75 -23.55 -6.67
N ASN A 876 -40.98 -23.85 -7.96
CA ASN A 876 -40.74 -25.20 -8.53
C ASN A 876 -39.53 -25.31 -9.48
N SER A 877 -38.90 -24.20 -9.87
CA SER A 877 -37.76 -24.21 -10.81
C SER A 877 -36.39 -24.40 -10.13
N LEU A 878 -36.31 -24.28 -8.80
CA LEU A 878 -35.05 -24.19 -8.04
C LEU A 878 -34.46 -25.52 -7.55
N LYS A 879 -34.94 -26.67 -8.07
CA LYS A 879 -34.61 -28.00 -7.53
C LYS A 879 -34.24 -29.06 -8.57
N LYS A 880 -33.80 -28.64 -9.77
CA LYS A 880 -33.53 -29.55 -10.89
C LYS A 880 -32.35 -29.15 -11.79
N LEU A 881 -31.33 -28.51 -11.21
CA LEU A 881 -30.15 -27.99 -11.93
C LEU A 881 -28.85 -28.07 -11.08
N MET A 882 -28.72 -29.13 -10.28
CA MET A 882 -27.51 -29.46 -9.47
C MET A 882 -27.33 -30.99 -9.30
N ILE A 883 -27.26 -31.72 -10.42
CA ILE A 883 -26.60 -33.03 -10.55
C ILE A 883 -26.02 -33.06 -11.98
N GLU A 884 -24.90 -33.77 -12.17
CA GLU A 884 -24.13 -33.92 -13.42
C GLU A 884 -23.21 -32.71 -13.74
N ASP A 885 -22.07 -32.70 -13.04
CA ASP A 885 -20.76 -32.37 -13.63
C ASP A 885 -20.36 -33.44 -14.68
#